data_AF-A0A9P6W625-F1
#
_entry.id   AF-A0A9P6W625-F1
#
_cell.length_a   1.000
_cell.length_b   1.000
_cell.length_c   1.000
_cell.angle_alpha   90.00
_cell.angle_beta   90.00
_cell.angle_gamma   90.00
#
_symmetry.space_group_name_H-M   'P 1'
#
loop_
_entity.id
_entity.type
_entity.pdbx_description
1 polymer ?
#
loop_
_entity_poly.entity_id
_entity_poly.type
_entity_poly.pdbx_seq_one_letter_code
_entity_poly.pdbx_strand_id
1 'polypeptide(L)'
;MLSNIDDLLNIDSEIGIIDTERSALAVELNKAQQKILSDSEKTALYKNIAERIQECKQVSDIQQLRNEFGYLKVFDELEQSFNEKNLIDNKTKELEKLKHDVDKLSQENVQDLSFYDIAILHENLKDIADSNILIDNPLLTLTLDTFDKRIVSRYAEYVSIDYNQFLFNSKWDTQNFSLSDSETVEKLNKTSSLLYKSTKLYFNPQNVVMWNFLSLSNNFKIRFTYHFHNDSSTINLYFKFLNDYLKNNLYKCIAVFEDESIGLTKQIIHEEFITHILDPIRKKINSTLLQNDIKTFIALVSQIITTDKNIASQYFYRGKGLISLVSDESWNKWLQYEILASKKQYEAITSSQKELPHSAQNFCKLLKKVYDYLEPFYGLEYTELNKLKLKTCSQIFLQLSSEYLDYVMTTDSLDEKHTKMDELFQTMTKLEILHVVQTKIYEISQQFIFVELTKLVNESESKRYVSIFQDVLNSYRLNMEDDLQNSIIHRMQKLIKDSLQNYFKINTWINTETSSEESIAPTAEVVNCITLLKRVISNFDSIEIPYEINLNVKNQTVNRLTNYFIESILKLNKFNEQGLCQFETDFNTVIDALNLPDNFSNYQYNSFNEILTILRLKYNDNSQKFTDKNYIKNGEFSDLKQTLSIEYLEDSEIQDALYRILLNNII
;
A
#
# COMPACT_ATOMS: atom_id res chain seq x y z
N MET A 1 105.49 46.70 24.50
CA MET A 1 106.12 46.77 25.84
C MET A 1 105.01 46.87 26.87
N LEU A 2 104.74 45.78 27.58
CA LEU A 2 104.72 45.65 29.04
C LEU A 2 104.78 44.11 29.22
N SER A 3 105.93 43.53 29.58
CA SER A 3 106.55 43.54 30.92
C SER A 3 105.93 42.54 31.89
N ASN A 4 105.48 41.36 31.45
CA ASN A 4 105.54 40.17 32.30
C ASN A 4 105.37 38.86 31.51
N ILE A 5 105.97 37.79 32.02
CA ILE A 5 105.98 36.43 31.42
C ILE A 5 104.57 35.79 31.44
N ASP A 6 103.64 36.32 32.24
CA ASP A 6 102.29 35.79 32.41
C ASP A 6 101.37 36.01 31.19
N ASP A 7 101.63 37.00 30.33
CA ASP A 7 100.83 37.22 29.10
C ASP A 7 101.11 36.17 28.01
N LEU A 8 102.23 35.45 28.10
CA LEU A 8 102.58 34.40 27.14
C LEU A 8 101.81 33.10 27.42
N LEU A 9 101.42 32.86 28.68
CA LEU A 9 100.64 31.69 29.10
C LEU A 9 99.15 31.77 28.70
N ASN A 10 98.61 32.98 28.49
CA ASN A 10 97.22 33.15 28.06
C ASN A 10 97.01 32.93 26.55
N ILE A 11 98.03 33.17 25.72
CA ILE A 11 97.95 32.96 24.27
C ILE A 11 97.83 31.47 23.93
N ASP A 12 98.58 30.60 24.62
CA ASP A 12 98.50 29.15 24.39
C ASP A 12 97.12 28.58 24.75
N SER A 13 96.44 29.17 25.75
CA SER A 13 95.09 28.77 26.13
C SER A 13 94.05 29.16 25.07
N GLU A 14 94.16 30.34 24.45
CA GLU A 14 93.28 30.77 23.36
C GLU A 14 93.53 29.97 22.08
N ILE A 15 94.78 29.61 21.78
CA ILE A 15 95.11 28.71 20.66
C ILE A 15 94.47 27.33 20.87
N GLY A 16 94.54 26.78 22.09
CA GLY A 16 93.92 25.50 22.42
C GLY A 16 92.40 25.51 22.23
N ILE A 17 91.72 26.61 22.60
CA ILE A 17 90.28 26.76 22.40
C ILE A 17 89.94 26.80 20.90
N ILE A 18 90.68 27.58 20.11
CA ILE A 18 90.47 27.67 18.65
C ILE A 18 90.70 26.32 17.95
N ASP A 19 91.69 25.53 18.38
CA ASP A 19 91.94 24.20 17.80
C ASP A 19 90.85 23.18 18.18
N THR A 20 90.28 23.29 19.38
CA THR A 20 89.12 22.45 19.75
C THR A 20 87.87 22.81 18.95
N GLU A 21 87.59 24.09 18.72
CA GLU A 21 86.47 24.51 17.87
C GLU A 21 86.67 24.08 16.41
N ARG A 22 87.88 24.21 15.87
CA ARG A 22 88.21 23.72 14.52
C ARG A 22 88.04 22.22 14.38
N SER A 23 88.45 21.46 15.39
CA SER A 23 88.32 20.00 15.39
C SER A 23 86.85 19.58 15.46
N ALA A 24 86.03 20.26 16.27
CA ALA A 24 84.59 20.01 16.35
C ALA A 24 83.89 20.33 15.02
N LEU A 25 84.21 21.48 14.40
CA LEU A 25 83.67 21.87 13.11
C LEU A 25 84.05 20.87 12.01
N ALA A 26 85.29 20.39 12.00
CA ALA A 26 85.77 19.41 11.02
C ALA A 26 85.05 18.05 11.13
N VAL A 27 84.72 17.62 12.35
CA VAL A 27 83.96 16.38 12.58
C VAL A 27 82.50 16.54 12.14
N GLU A 28 81.86 17.68 12.41
CA GLU A 28 80.51 17.94 11.92
C GLU A 28 80.46 18.08 10.39
N LEU A 29 81.48 18.71 9.78
CA LEU A 29 81.59 18.84 8.34
C LEU A 29 81.77 17.47 7.66
N ASN A 30 82.58 16.58 8.24
CA ASN A 30 82.75 15.21 7.75
C ASN A 30 81.47 14.38 7.89
N LYS A 31 80.73 14.51 9.00
CA LYS A 31 79.43 13.85 9.17
C LYS A 31 78.38 14.36 8.17
N ALA A 32 78.35 15.66 7.90
CA ALA A 32 77.48 16.25 6.89
C ALA A 32 77.87 15.79 5.47
N GLN A 33 79.17 15.73 5.15
CA GLN A 33 79.66 15.24 3.86
C GLN A 33 79.37 13.76 3.65
N GLN A 34 79.52 12.89 4.65
CA GLN A 34 79.17 11.48 4.54
C GLN A 34 77.67 11.24 4.35
N LYS A 35 76.81 12.06 5.00
CA LYS A 35 75.35 11.98 4.82
C LYS A 35 74.93 12.44 3.42
N ILE A 36 75.52 13.54 2.91
CA ILE A 36 75.31 14.04 1.54
C ILE A 36 75.82 13.05 0.49
N LEU A 37 76.97 12.39 0.71
CA LEU A 37 77.49 11.34 -0.16
C LEU A 37 76.52 10.15 -0.21
N SER A 38 76.05 9.67 0.95
CA SER A 38 75.10 8.54 1.02
C SER A 38 73.72 8.83 0.44
N ASP A 39 73.23 10.08 0.53
CA ASP A 39 71.98 10.50 -0.09
C ASP A 39 72.16 10.75 -1.59
N SER A 40 73.30 11.28 -2.04
CA SER A 40 73.58 11.47 -3.47
C SER A 40 73.73 10.15 -4.23
N GLU A 41 74.33 9.12 -3.63
CA GLU A 41 74.46 7.77 -4.20
C GLU A 41 73.11 7.05 -4.26
N LYS A 42 72.27 7.17 -3.22
CA LYS A 42 70.88 6.65 -3.25
C LYS A 42 70.02 7.40 -4.26
N THR A 43 70.14 8.71 -4.37
CA THR A 43 69.39 9.51 -5.35
C THR A 43 69.81 9.15 -6.78
N ALA A 44 71.11 8.91 -7.02
CA ALA A 44 71.61 8.41 -8.30
C ALA A 44 71.13 6.98 -8.58
N LEU A 45 71.10 6.10 -7.58
CA LEU A 45 70.57 4.73 -7.71
C LEU A 45 69.07 4.72 -8.04
N TYR A 46 68.26 5.52 -7.33
CA TYR A 46 66.82 5.65 -7.60
C TYR A 46 66.56 6.30 -8.96
N LYS A 47 67.39 7.27 -9.37
CA LYS A 47 67.31 7.87 -10.70
C LYS A 47 67.65 6.87 -11.80
N ASN A 48 68.67 6.04 -11.60
CA ASN A 48 69.02 4.96 -12.52
C ASN A 48 67.89 3.91 -12.61
N ILE A 49 67.32 3.49 -11.47
CA ILE A 49 66.15 2.59 -11.43
C ILE A 49 64.96 3.21 -12.18
N ALA A 50 64.68 4.51 -11.99
CA ALA A 50 63.60 5.21 -12.69
C ALA A 50 63.83 5.34 -14.20
N GLU A 51 65.05 5.67 -14.62
CA GLU A 51 65.46 5.72 -16.04
C GLU A 51 65.31 4.34 -16.70
N ARG A 52 65.71 3.27 -15.99
CA ARG A 52 65.56 1.88 -16.47
C ARG A 52 64.12 1.38 -16.48
N ILE A 53 63.29 1.77 -15.51
CA ILE A 53 61.84 1.53 -15.53
C ILE A 53 61.22 2.19 -16.77
N GLN A 54 61.67 3.40 -17.13
CA GLN A 54 61.17 4.11 -18.32
C GLN A 54 61.56 3.41 -19.64
N GLU A 55 62.63 2.63 -19.65
CA GLU A 55 63.07 1.83 -20.80
C GLU A 55 62.37 0.47 -20.91
N CYS A 56 61.68 0.00 -19.87
CA CYS A 56 60.99 -1.30 -19.86
C CYS A 56 59.80 -1.30 -20.82
N LYS A 57 59.70 -2.36 -21.64
CA LYS A 57 58.61 -2.55 -22.60
C LYS A 57 57.92 -3.90 -22.46
N GLN A 58 58.54 -4.85 -21.77
CA GLN A 58 58.04 -6.21 -21.61
C GLN A 58 58.29 -6.73 -20.18
N VAL A 59 57.55 -7.78 -19.80
CA VAL A 59 57.65 -8.43 -18.48
C VAL A 59 59.04 -8.99 -18.22
N SER A 60 59.75 -9.44 -19.27
CA SER A 60 61.15 -9.90 -19.19
C SER A 60 62.11 -8.81 -18.68
N ASP A 61 61.83 -7.55 -19.02
CA ASP A 61 62.67 -6.41 -18.63
C ASP A 61 62.53 -6.16 -17.11
N ILE A 62 61.32 -6.38 -16.56
CA ILE A 62 61.06 -6.27 -15.12
C ILE A 62 61.72 -7.40 -14.34
N GLN A 63 61.77 -8.62 -14.90
CA GLN A 63 62.53 -9.72 -14.31
C GLN A 63 64.04 -9.45 -14.29
N GLN A 64 64.58 -8.79 -15.32
CA GLN A 64 65.97 -8.33 -15.31
C GLN A 64 66.21 -7.28 -14.22
N LEU A 65 65.32 -6.29 -14.09
CA LEU A 65 65.41 -5.28 -13.02
C LEU A 65 65.25 -5.88 -11.62
N ARG A 66 64.42 -6.92 -11.46
CA ARG A 66 64.26 -7.65 -10.19
C ARG A 66 65.53 -8.41 -9.82
N ASN A 67 66.21 -9.00 -10.79
CA ASN A 67 67.49 -9.69 -10.57
C ASN A 67 68.63 -8.70 -10.25
N GLU A 68 68.57 -7.49 -10.78
CA GLU A 68 69.62 -6.47 -10.62
C GLU A 68 69.43 -5.59 -9.36
N PHE A 69 68.18 -5.23 -9.03
CA PHE A 69 67.87 -4.27 -7.96
C PHE A 69 67.06 -4.86 -6.78
N GLY A 70 66.70 -6.15 -6.84
CA GLY A 70 65.90 -6.84 -5.83
C GLY A 70 64.39 -6.62 -5.97
N TYR A 71 63.63 -7.08 -4.97
CA TYR A 71 62.16 -7.01 -4.98
C TYR A 71 61.67 -5.62 -4.55
N LEU A 72 61.20 -4.83 -5.52
CA LEU A 72 60.51 -3.55 -5.28
C LEU A 72 59.03 -3.67 -5.62
N LYS A 73 58.15 -3.10 -4.78
CA LYS A 73 56.69 -3.10 -4.98
C LYS A 73 56.26 -2.51 -6.33
N VAL A 74 56.98 -1.50 -6.82
CA VAL A 74 56.73 -0.87 -8.13
C VAL A 74 56.93 -1.86 -9.28
N PHE A 75 57.84 -2.84 -9.13
CA PHE A 75 58.02 -3.89 -10.13
C PHE A 75 56.83 -4.84 -10.18
N ASP A 76 56.20 -5.17 -9.04
CA ASP A 76 54.95 -5.96 -9.01
C ASP A 76 53.81 -5.20 -9.71
N GLU A 77 53.66 -3.90 -9.42
CA GLU A 77 52.63 -3.04 -10.03
C GLU A 77 52.84 -2.89 -11.56
N LEU A 78 54.09 -2.74 -12.01
CA LEU A 78 54.43 -2.69 -13.44
C LEU A 78 54.24 -4.05 -14.12
N GLU A 79 54.67 -5.15 -13.49
CA GLU A 79 54.51 -6.50 -14.02
C GLU A 79 53.03 -6.85 -14.20
N GLN A 80 52.20 -6.48 -13.21
CA GLN A 80 50.75 -6.59 -13.32
C GLN A 80 50.21 -5.77 -14.49
N SER A 81 50.61 -4.50 -14.63
CA SER A 81 50.16 -3.64 -15.74
C SER A 81 50.59 -4.15 -17.12
N PHE A 82 51.82 -4.67 -17.26
CA PHE A 82 52.27 -5.27 -18.53
C PHE A 82 51.59 -6.61 -18.81
N ASN A 83 51.30 -7.42 -17.79
CA ASN A 83 50.54 -8.66 -17.95
C ASN A 83 49.09 -8.36 -18.39
N GLU A 84 48.43 -7.38 -17.77
CA GLU A 84 47.11 -6.90 -18.17
C GLU A 84 47.12 -6.35 -19.61
N LYS A 85 48.12 -5.54 -19.97
CA LYS A 85 48.27 -5.02 -21.32
C LYS A 85 48.53 -6.12 -22.35
N ASN A 86 49.40 -7.08 -22.07
CA ASN A 86 49.67 -8.21 -22.94
C ASN A 86 48.43 -9.11 -23.12
N LEU A 87 47.66 -9.30 -22.05
CA LEU A 87 46.40 -10.03 -22.07
C LEU A 87 45.38 -9.33 -22.98
N ILE A 88 45.23 -8.00 -22.82
CA ILE A 88 44.36 -7.16 -23.68
C ILE A 88 44.83 -7.22 -25.14
N ASP A 89 46.12 -7.06 -25.41
CA ASP A 89 46.67 -7.10 -26.77
C ASP A 89 46.47 -8.48 -27.44
N ASN A 90 46.66 -9.57 -26.68
CA ASN A 90 46.44 -10.93 -27.18
C ASN A 90 44.96 -11.18 -27.48
N LYS A 91 44.06 -10.77 -26.57
CA LYS A 91 42.61 -10.90 -26.77
C LYS A 91 42.10 -10.00 -27.88
N THR A 92 42.70 -8.82 -28.07
CA THR A 92 42.37 -7.92 -29.19
C THR A 92 42.79 -8.53 -30.53
N LYS A 93 43.99 -9.13 -30.62
CA LYS A 93 44.41 -9.87 -31.83
C LYS A 93 43.52 -11.07 -32.12
N GLU A 94 43.06 -11.77 -31.09
CA GLU A 94 42.10 -12.87 -31.21
C GLU A 94 40.76 -12.37 -31.75
N LEU A 95 40.25 -11.26 -31.21
CA LEU A 95 39.05 -10.59 -31.67
C LEU A 95 39.17 -10.08 -33.12
N GLU A 96 40.32 -9.55 -33.53
CA GLU A 96 40.54 -9.13 -34.92
C GLU A 96 40.46 -10.31 -35.90
N LYS A 97 40.99 -11.47 -35.52
CA LYS A 97 40.86 -12.71 -36.31
C LYS A 97 39.40 -13.15 -36.39
N LEU A 98 38.71 -13.23 -35.26
CA LEU A 98 37.30 -13.62 -35.23
C LEU A 98 36.41 -12.61 -35.97
N LYS A 99 36.74 -11.32 -35.91
CA LYS A 99 36.05 -10.30 -36.71
C LYS A 99 36.21 -10.57 -38.20
N HIS A 100 37.41 -10.95 -38.65
CA HIS A 100 37.60 -11.33 -40.04
C HIS A 100 36.73 -12.53 -40.43
N ASP A 101 36.61 -13.53 -39.55
CA ASP A 101 35.73 -14.69 -39.77
C ASP A 101 34.24 -14.30 -39.78
N VAL A 102 33.81 -13.40 -38.90
CA VAL A 102 32.46 -12.79 -38.89
C VAL A 102 32.20 -12.04 -40.19
N ASP A 103 33.12 -11.18 -40.61
CA ASP A 103 32.98 -10.39 -41.84
C ASP A 103 32.90 -11.31 -43.07
N LYS A 104 33.70 -12.38 -43.10
CA LYS A 104 33.66 -13.39 -44.15
C LYS A 104 32.30 -14.10 -44.22
N LEU A 105 31.82 -14.65 -43.10
CA LEU A 105 30.51 -15.32 -43.03
C LEU A 105 29.35 -14.35 -43.31
N SER A 106 29.49 -13.08 -42.94
CA SER A 106 28.47 -12.06 -43.24
C SER A 106 28.30 -11.78 -44.74
N GLN A 107 29.34 -12.01 -45.53
CA GLN A 107 29.37 -11.79 -46.98
C GLN A 107 28.95 -13.02 -47.79
N GLU A 108 28.92 -14.20 -47.17
CA GLU A 108 28.46 -15.44 -47.81
C GLU A 108 26.95 -15.38 -48.14
N ASN A 109 26.54 -16.20 -49.10
CA ASN A 109 25.12 -16.37 -49.40
C ASN A 109 24.45 -17.17 -48.27
N VAL A 110 23.25 -16.77 -47.88
CA VAL A 110 22.54 -17.38 -46.73
C VAL A 110 22.29 -18.88 -46.93
N GLN A 111 22.13 -19.30 -48.18
CA GLN A 111 21.87 -20.70 -48.56
C GLN A 111 23.06 -21.61 -48.28
N ASP A 112 24.27 -21.05 -48.26
CA ASP A 112 25.51 -21.77 -48.04
C ASP A 112 25.89 -21.81 -46.55
N LEU A 113 25.20 -21.04 -45.70
CA LEU A 113 25.46 -21.00 -44.25
C LEU A 113 24.93 -22.26 -43.56
N SER A 114 25.77 -22.89 -42.75
CA SER A 114 25.39 -23.98 -41.85
C SER A 114 25.20 -23.46 -40.43
N PHE A 115 24.17 -23.96 -39.73
CA PHE A 115 23.99 -23.70 -38.30
C PHE A 115 25.24 -24.07 -37.48
N TYR A 116 25.93 -25.15 -37.84
CA TYR A 116 27.10 -25.62 -37.12
C TYR A 116 28.26 -24.63 -37.18
N ASP A 117 28.47 -24.01 -38.34
CA ASP A 117 29.54 -23.01 -38.54
C ASP A 117 29.23 -21.74 -37.73
N ILE A 118 27.97 -21.32 -37.71
CA ILE A 118 27.49 -20.20 -36.89
C ILE A 118 27.68 -20.51 -35.39
N ALA A 119 27.34 -21.73 -34.96
CA ALA A 119 27.47 -22.15 -33.57
C ALA A 119 28.94 -22.23 -33.10
N ILE A 120 29.85 -22.72 -33.94
CA ILE A 120 31.29 -22.70 -33.63
C ILE A 120 31.78 -21.26 -33.48
N LEU A 121 31.41 -20.38 -34.41
CA LEU A 121 31.81 -18.98 -34.34
C LEU A 121 31.25 -18.29 -33.09
N HIS A 122 30.02 -18.62 -32.69
CA HIS A 122 29.43 -18.16 -31.44
C HIS A 122 30.25 -18.60 -30.23
N GLU A 123 30.61 -19.87 -30.08
CA GLU A 123 31.40 -20.32 -28.93
C GLU A 123 32.76 -19.61 -28.86
N ASN A 124 33.44 -19.44 -30.00
CA ASN A 124 34.71 -18.71 -30.04
C ASN A 124 34.57 -17.23 -29.64
N LEU A 125 33.47 -16.57 -30.06
CA LEU A 125 33.19 -15.18 -29.68
C LEU A 125 32.76 -15.06 -28.22
N LYS A 126 32.02 -16.04 -27.72
CA LYS A 126 31.52 -16.10 -26.34
C LYS A 126 32.68 -16.17 -25.35
N ASP A 127 33.71 -16.96 -25.63
CA ASP A 127 34.91 -17.03 -24.79
C ASP A 127 35.59 -15.66 -24.61
N ILE A 128 35.52 -14.78 -25.62
CA ILE A 128 36.03 -13.40 -25.52
C ILE A 128 35.03 -12.49 -24.81
N ALA A 129 33.75 -12.59 -25.12
CA ALA A 129 32.69 -11.77 -24.53
C ALA A 129 32.59 -12.00 -23.00
N ASP A 130 32.64 -13.25 -22.54
CA ASP A 130 32.51 -13.62 -21.13
C ASP A 130 33.79 -13.32 -20.32
N SER A 131 34.93 -13.10 -20.98
CA SER A 131 36.22 -12.87 -20.32
C SER A 131 36.31 -11.55 -19.55
N ASN A 132 35.38 -10.62 -19.75
CA ASN A 132 35.33 -9.28 -19.12
C ASN A 132 36.59 -8.39 -19.32
N ILE A 133 37.55 -8.82 -20.14
CA ILE A 133 38.82 -8.10 -20.40
C ILE A 133 38.61 -6.93 -21.39
N LEU A 134 37.65 -7.06 -22.32
CA LEU A 134 37.45 -6.14 -23.44
C LEU A 134 36.08 -5.41 -23.41
N ILE A 135 35.44 -5.30 -22.25
CA ILE A 135 34.04 -4.79 -22.11
C ILE A 135 33.86 -3.41 -22.78
N ASP A 136 34.83 -2.51 -22.63
CA ASP A 136 34.76 -1.15 -23.19
C ASP A 136 35.34 -1.03 -24.60
N ASN A 137 35.74 -2.15 -25.23
CA ASN A 137 36.35 -2.11 -26.56
C ASN A 137 35.26 -1.96 -27.64
N PRO A 138 35.23 -0.84 -28.41
CA PRO A 138 34.22 -0.63 -29.45
C PRO A 138 34.28 -1.67 -30.58
N LEU A 139 35.43 -2.32 -30.78
CA LEU A 139 35.58 -3.40 -31.75
C LEU A 139 34.75 -4.62 -31.36
N LEU A 140 34.72 -4.96 -30.07
CA LEU A 140 33.94 -6.09 -29.57
C LEU A 140 32.46 -5.85 -29.81
N THR A 141 31.95 -4.71 -29.36
CA THR A 141 30.54 -4.32 -29.56
C THR A 141 30.15 -4.39 -31.02
N LEU A 142 30.96 -3.83 -31.93
CA LEU A 142 30.67 -3.84 -33.37
C LEU A 142 30.69 -5.25 -33.97
N THR A 143 31.63 -6.11 -33.56
CA THR A 143 31.69 -7.50 -34.02
C THR A 143 30.49 -8.31 -33.55
N LEU A 144 30.10 -8.19 -32.28
CA LEU A 144 28.92 -8.87 -31.73
C LEU A 144 27.63 -8.40 -32.40
N ASP A 145 27.47 -7.10 -32.62
CA ASP A 145 26.28 -6.55 -33.29
C ASP A 145 26.21 -6.98 -34.77
N THR A 146 27.36 -7.10 -35.43
CA THR A 146 27.46 -7.62 -36.81
C THR A 146 27.05 -9.10 -36.85
N PHE A 147 27.54 -9.91 -35.91
CA PHE A 147 27.18 -11.32 -35.79
C PHE A 147 25.66 -11.49 -35.60
N ASP A 148 25.08 -10.80 -34.61
CA ASP A 148 23.65 -10.87 -34.31
C ASP A 148 22.78 -10.47 -35.51
N LYS A 149 23.05 -9.30 -36.11
CA LYS A 149 22.19 -8.70 -37.15
C LYS A 149 22.42 -9.27 -38.54
N ARG A 150 23.67 -9.57 -38.92
CA ARG A 150 24.02 -9.96 -40.29
C ARG A 150 24.20 -11.45 -40.50
N ILE A 151 24.46 -12.22 -39.44
CA ILE A 151 24.62 -13.67 -39.53
C ILE A 151 23.41 -14.36 -38.92
N VAL A 152 23.20 -14.24 -37.60
CA VAL A 152 22.15 -14.98 -36.88
C VAL A 152 20.76 -14.63 -37.39
N SER A 153 20.43 -13.33 -37.44
CA SER A 153 19.11 -12.86 -37.88
C SER A 153 18.85 -13.20 -39.35
N ARG A 154 19.85 -13.03 -40.21
CA ARG A 154 19.76 -13.32 -41.65
C ARG A 154 19.54 -14.82 -41.91
N TYR A 155 20.27 -15.68 -41.22
CA TYR A 155 20.12 -17.14 -41.30
C TYR A 155 18.75 -17.60 -40.77
N ALA A 156 18.36 -17.12 -39.59
CA ALA A 156 17.11 -17.49 -38.97
C ALA A 156 15.89 -17.01 -39.77
N GLU A 157 15.93 -15.82 -40.36
CA GLU A 157 14.90 -15.32 -41.27
C GLU A 157 14.74 -16.21 -42.51
N TYR A 158 15.85 -16.61 -43.14
CA TYR A 158 15.82 -17.51 -44.29
C TYR A 158 15.16 -18.86 -43.95
N VAL A 159 15.58 -19.50 -42.85
CA VAL A 159 14.97 -20.76 -42.39
C VAL A 159 13.51 -20.56 -41.99
N SER A 160 13.17 -19.42 -41.39
CA SER A 160 11.80 -19.08 -40.98
C SER A 160 10.85 -18.96 -42.18
N ILE A 161 11.29 -18.41 -43.32
CA ILE A 161 10.44 -18.29 -44.53
C ILE A 161 9.99 -19.66 -45.03
N ASP A 162 10.92 -20.59 -45.22
CA ASP A 162 10.61 -21.95 -45.67
C ASP A 162 9.77 -22.71 -44.63
N TYR A 163 10.10 -22.50 -43.35
CA TYR A 163 9.35 -23.12 -42.24
C TYR A 163 7.91 -22.60 -42.15
N ASN A 164 7.68 -21.30 -42.36
CA ASN A 164 6.34 -20.70 -42.39
C ASN A 164 5.48 -21.32 -43.49
N GLN A 165 6.05 -21.54 -44.67
CA GLN A 165 5.34 -22.19 -45.77
C GLN A 165 5.04 -23.66 -45.46
N PHE A 166 5.97 -24.36 -44.80
CA PHE A 166 5.76 -25.74 -44.36
C PHE A 166 4.69 -25.86 -43.26
N LEU A 167 4.68 -24.96 -42.26
CA LEU A 167 3.63 -24.86 -41.25
C LEU A 167 2.25 -24.55 -41.86
N PHE A 168 2.20 -23.68 -42.87
CA PHE A 168 0.95 -23.38 -43.56
C PHE A 168 0.42 -24.59 -44.35
N ASN A 169 1.29 -25.26 -45.10
CA ASN A 169 0.92 -26.41 -45.93
C ASN A 169 0.53 -27.65 -45.11
N SER A 170 1.19 -27.88 -43.97
CA SER A 170 0.84 -28.96 -43.03
C SER A 170 -0.49 -28.72 -42.33
N LYS A 171 -1.00 -27.48 -42.32
CA LYS A 171 -2.26 -27.08 -41.65
C LYS A 171 -2.29 -27.52 -40.19
N TRP A 172 -1.14 -27.44 -39.51
CA TRP A 172 -0.94 -27.97 -38.16
C TRP A 172 -1.97 -27.44 -37.14
N ASP A 173 -2.42 -26.19 -37.32
CA ASP A 173 -3.43 -25.50 -36.51
C ASP A 173 -4.88 -25.72 -36.98
N THR A 174 -5.15 -26.82 -37.69
CA THR A 174 -6.49 -27.23 -38.11
C THR A 174 -6.84 -28.64 -37.64
N GLN A 175 -8.12 -29.00 -37.71
CA GLN A 175 -8.59 -30.37 -37.49
C GLN A 175 -8.06 -31.37 -38.53
N ASN A 176 -7.56 -30.90 -39.68
CA ASN A 176 -7.04 -31.76 -40.74
C ASN A 176 -5.64 -32.30 -40.46
N PHE A 177 -4.94 -31.78 -39.45
CA PHE A 177 -3.61 -32.25 -39.08
C PHE A 177 -3.69 -33.36 -38.04
N SER A 178 -3.16 -34.53 -38.39
CA SER A 178 -3.08 -35.69 -37.50
C SER A 178 -1.78 -35.71 -36.71
N LEU A 179 -1.88 -35.84 -35.39
CA LEU A 179 -0.72 -36.06 -34.51
C LEU A 179 -0.09 -37.44 -34.71
N SER A 180 -0.78 -38.37 -35.40
CA SER A 180 -0.25 -39.71 -35.69
C SER A 180 0.74 -39.74 -36.85
N ASP A 181 0.87 -38.66 -37.62
CA ASP A 181 1.86 -38.53 -38.69
C ASP A 181 3.22 -38.17 -38.10
N SER A 182 3.95 -39.19 -37.65
CA SER A 182 5.22 -39.02 -36.95
C SER A 182 6.28 -38.33 -37.80
N GLU A 183 6.28 -38.53 -39.11
CA GLU A 183 7.29 -37.95 -40.01
C GLU A 183 7.10 -36.44 -40.14
N THR A 184 5.85 -35.99 -40.36
CA THR A 184 5.54 -34.56 -40.43
C THR A 184 5.76 -33.88 -39.08
N VAL A 185 5.32 -34.49 -37.98
CA VAL A 185 5.52 -33.97 -36.62
C VAL A 185 7.01 -33.84 -36.28
N GLU A 186 7.81 -34.86 -36.55
CA GLU A 186 9.25 -34.85 -36.27
C GLU A 186 9.97 -33.78 -37.11
N LYS A 187 9.60 -33.61 -38.38
CA LYS A 187 10.17 -32.57 -39.23
C LYS A 187 9.80 -31.16 -38.76
N LEU A 188 8.54 -30.95 -38.36
CA LEU A 188 8.07 -29.69 -37.78
C LEU A 188 8.82 -29.35 -36.49
N ASN A 189 8.93 -30.32 -35.59
CA ASN A 189 9.64 -30.19 -34.31
C ASN A 189 11.13 -29.87 -34.55
N LYS A 190 11.83 -30.64 -35.40
CA LYS A 190 13.25 -30.41 -35.71
C LYS A 190 13.54 -29.00 -36.23
N THR A 191 12.72 -28.48 -37.14
CA THR A 191 12.92 -27.13 -37.67
C THR A 191 12.58 -26.06 -36.63
N SER A 192 11.56 -26.26 -35.79
CA SER A 192 11.28 -25.41 -34.63
C SER A 192 12.46 -25.36 -33.65
N SER A 193 13.00 -26.53 -33.32
CA SER A 193 14.16 -26.71 -32.44
C SER A 193 15.40 -26.05 -32.99
N LEU A 194 15.65 -26.14 -34.30
CA LEU A 194 16.74 -25.45 -34.97
C LEU A 194 16.61 -23.92 -34.86
N LEU A 195 15.43 -23.38 -35.17
CA LEU A 195 15.17 -21.93 -35.05
C LEU A 195 15.32 -21.45 -33.60
N TYR A 196 14.85 -22.23 -32.62
CA TYR A 196 15.01 -21.88 -31.21
C TYR A 196 16.46 -21.91 -30.75
N LYS A 197 17.26 -22.88 -31.24
CA LYS A 197 18.71 -22.88 -31.00
C LYS A 197 19.37 -21.63 -31.58
N SER A 198 18.97 -21.18 -32.77
CA SER A 198 19.47 -19.93 -33.36
C SER A 198 19.18 -18.71 -32.49
N THR A 199 18.02 -18.67 -31.83
CA THR A 199 17.69 -17.60 -30.86
C THR A 199 18.63 -17.58 -29.66
N LYS A 200 19.27 -18.71 -29.30
CA LYS A 200 20.26 -18.76 -28.20
C LYS A 200 21.65 -18.28 -28.59
N LEU A 201 21.90 -18.00 -29.87
CA LEU A 201 23.20 -17.54 -30.37
C LEU A 201 23.35 -16.00 -30.34
N TYR A 202 22.30 -15.26 -29.96
CA TYR A 202 22.38 -13.80 -29.89
C TYR A 202 23.20 -13.37 -28.67
N PHE A 203 24.11 -12.41 -28.86
CA PHE A 203 24.87 -11.81 -27.77
C PHE A 203 24.14 -10.63 -27.13
N ASN A 204 23.49 -9.78 -27.94
CA ASN A 204 22.81 -8.59 -27.43
C ASN A 204 21.32 -8.89 -27.16
N PRO A 205 20.84 -8.73 -25.91
CA PRO A 205 19.44 -8.99 -25.55
C PRO A 205 18.42 -8.19 -26.36
N GLN A 206 18.80 -7.00 -26.84
CA GLN A 206 17.95 -6.14 -27.66
C GLN A 206 17.71 -6.67 -29.08
N ASN A 207 18.64 -7.49 -29.59
CA ASN A 207 18.56 -8.06 -30.93
C ASN A 207 17.85 -9.43 -30.94
N VAL A 208 17.59 -10.03 -29.77
CA VAL A 208 17.02 -11.38 -29.65
C VAL A 208 15.62 -11.42 -30.27
N VAL A 209 15.45 -12.32 -31.22
CA VAL A 209 14.16 -12.61 -31.85
C VAL A 209 13.86 -14.11 -31.73
N MET A 210 12.68 -14.45 -31.21
CA MET A 210 12.21 -15.84 -31.11
C MET A 210 11.58 -16.31 -32.43
N TRP A 211 12.44 -16.63 -33.40
CA TRP A 211 12.02 -16.98 -34.77
C TRP A 211 11.10 -18.18 -34.83
N ASN A 212 11.31 -19.19 -33.97
CA ASN A 212 10.43 -20.35 -33.89
C ASN A 212 8.99 -19.93 -33.52
N PHE A 213 8.80 -19.12 -32.48
CA PHE A 213 7.46 -18.69 -32.05
C PHE A 213 6.80 -17.69 -33.00
N LEU A 214 7.59 -16.83 -33.67
CA LEU A 214 7.11 -16.02 -34.79
C LEU A 214 6.56 -16.88 -35.93
N SER A 215 7.23 -18.00 -36.22
CA SER A 215 6.77 -18.92 -37.25
C SER A 215 5.52 -19.70 -36.81
N LEU A 216 5.48 -20.18 -35.56
CA LEU A 216 4.31 -20.86 -35.02
C LEU A 216 3.06 -19.96 -35.02
N SER A 217 3.20 -18.68 -34.68
CA SER A 217 2.07 -17.74 -34.71
C SER A 217 1.69 -17.26 -36.11
N ASN A 218 2.47 -17.58 -37.15
CA ASN A 218 2.25 -17.06 -38.50
C ASN A 218 0.93 -17.53 -39.13
N ASN A 219 0.52 -18.79 -38.91
CA ASN A 219 -0.78 -19.27 -39.40
C ASN A 219 -1.94 -18.49 -38.77
N PHE A 220 -1.86 -18.21 -37.46
CA PHE A 220 -2.81 -17.35 -36.78
C PHE A 220 -2.81 -15.94 -37.38
N LYS A 221 -1.62 -15.33 -37.54
CA LYS A 221 -1.46 -13.99 -38.12
C LYS A 221 -2.12 -13.89 -39.50
N ILE A 222 -1.86 -14.83 -40.40
CA ILE A 222 -2.47 -14.84 -41.75
C ILE A 222 -4.00 -14.87 -41.66
N ARG A 223 -4.57 -15.77 -40.86
CA ARG A 223 -6.03 -15.90 -40.70
C ARG A 223 -6.64 -14.66 -40.06
N PHE A 224 -5.99 -14.15 -39.02
CA PHE A 224 -6.41 -12.94 -38.30
C PHE A 224 -6.42 -11.73 -39.23
N THR A 225 -5.31 -11.47 -39.94
CA THR A 225 -5.20 -10.33 -40.86
C THR A 225 -6.19 -10.43 -42.02
N TYR A 226 -6.41 -11.64 -42.55
CA TYR A 226 -7.39 -11.85 -43.61
C TYR A 226 -8.84 -11.63 -43.12
N HIS A 227 -9.20 -12.19 -41.97
CA HIS A 227 -10.55 -12.10 -41.41
C HIS A 227 -10.90 -10.68 -40.95
N PHE A 228 -9.91 -9.91 -40.51
CA PHE A 228 -10.09 -8.55 -39.96
C PHE A 228 -9.44 -7.46 -40.83
N HIS A 229 -9.42 -7.66 -42.15
CA HIS A 229 -8.91 -6.67 -43.10
C HIS A 229 -9.74 -5.39 -43.13
N ASN A 230 -11.06 -5.49 -42.92
CA ASN A 230 -11.98 -4.34 -42.87
C ASN A 230 -12.10 -3.76 -41.45
N ASP A 231 -11.95 -2.44 -41.32
CA ASP A 231 -12.00 -1.69 -40.05
C ASP A 231 -13.39 -1.63 -39.39
N SER A 232 -14.41 -2.26 -39.99
CA SER A 232 -15.77 -2.35 -39.42
C SER A 232 -15.94 -3.43 -38.33
N SER A 233 -14.91 -4.24 -38.11
CA SER A 233 -14.97 -5.36 -37.17
C SER A 233 -14.77 -4.88 -35.71
N THR A 234 -15.73 -5.23 -34.84
CA THR A 234 -15.65 -4.88 -33.42
C THR A 234 -14.52 -5.66 -32.73
N ILE A 235 -13.78 -4.99 -31.86
CA ILE A 235 -12.62 -5.55 -31.13
C ILE A 235 -13.01 -6.81 -30.33
N ASN A 236 -14.25 -6.90 -29.85
CA ASN A 236 -14.79 -8.13 -29.24
C ASN A 236 -14.66 -9.38 -30.13
N LEU A 237 -14.77 -9.23 -31.46
CA LEU A 237 -14.58 -10.34 -32.40
C LEU A 237 -13.13 -10.80 -32.46
N TYR A 238 -12.16 -9.89 -32.26
CA TYR A 238 -10.73 -10.24 -32.19
C TYR A 238 -10.49 -11.17 -31.01
N PHE A 239 -11.08 -10.85 -29.86
CA PHE A 239 -10.93 -11.62 -28.62
C PHE A 239 -11.67 -12.95 -28.66
N LYS A 240 -12.85 -12.99 -29.29
CA LYS A 240 -13.54 -14.26 -29.54
C LYS A 240 -12.71 -15.18 -30.45
N PHE A 241 -12.18 -14.63 -31.55
CA PHE A 241 -11.33 -15.38 -32.47
C PHE A 241 -10.06 -15.90 -31.80
N LEU A 242 -9.40 -15.06 -30.99
CA LEU A 242 -8.27 -15.45 -30.16
C LEU A 242 -8.62 -16.61 -29.23
N ASN A 243 -9.72 -16.49 -28.50
CA ASN A 243 -10.13 -17.49 -27.51
C ASN A 243 -10.44 -18.84 -28.18
N ASP A 244 -11.20 -18.82 -29.27
CA ASP A 244 -11.51 -20.02 -30.03
C ASP A 244 -10.25 -20.66 -30.63
N TYR A 245 -9.28 -19.85 -31.05
CA TYR A 245 -8.01 -20.36 -31.58
C TYR A 245 -7.14 -21.00 -30.50
N LEU A 246 -6.94 -20.33 -29.36
CA LEU A 246 -6.14 -20.84 -28.25
C LEU A 246 -6.73 -22.13 -27.68
N LYS A 247 -8.06 -22.16 -27.46
CA LYS A 247 -8.76 -23.34 -26.96
C LYS A 247 -8.49 -24.59 -27.81
N ASN A 248 -8.43 -24.43 -29.13
CA ASN A 248 -8.26 -25.55 -30.06
C ASN A 248 -6.78 -25.91 -30.31
N ASN A 249 -5.86 -24.96 -30.19
CA ASN A 249 -4.49 -25.11 -30.70
C ASN A 249 -3.38 -25.01 -29.64
N LEU A 250 -3.64 -24.49 -28.43
CA LEU A 250 -2.57 -24.27 -27.43
C LEU A 250 -1.90 -25.57 -26.99
N TYR A 251 -2.67 -26.53 -26.46
CA TYR A 251 -2.11 -27.82 -26.03
C TYR A 251 -1.65 -28.68 -27.22
N LYS A 252 -2.23 -28.45 -28.40
CA LYS A 252 -1.76 -29.08 -29.64
C LYS A 252 -0.37 -28.57 -30.02
N CYS A 253 -0.13 -27.27 -29.90
CA CYS A 253 1.18 -26.63 -30.10
C CYS A 253 2.21 -27.23 -29.15
N ILE A 254 1.88 -27.31 -27.86
CA ILE A 254 2.75 -27.92 -26.84
C ILE A 254 3.10 -29.36 -27.23
N ALA A 255 2.11 -30.19 -27.58
CA ALA A 255 2.33 -31.60 -27.92
C ALA A 255 3.19 -31.83 -29.17
N VAL A 256 3.21 -30.89 -30.13
CA VAL A 256 3.97 -31.02 -31.39
C VAL A 256 5.40 -30.48 -31.23
N PHE A 257 5.57 -29.36 -30.53
CA PHE A 257 6.82 -28.58 -30.55
C PHE A 257 7.65 -28.69 -29.27
N GLU A 258 7.22 -29.49 -28.30
CA GLU A 258 8.00 -29.79 -27.09
C GLU A 258 9.33 -30.45 -27.44
N ASP A 259 10.42 -29.90 -26.89
CA ASP A 259 11.77 -30.47 -27.00
C ASP A 259 12.58 -30.10 -25.74
N GLU A 260 12.47 -30.93 -24.71
CA GLU A 260 13.19 -30.71 -23.44
C GLU A 260 14.71 -30.75 -23.61
N SER A 261 15.24 -31.47 -24.62
CA SER A 261 16.68 -31.64 -24.82
C SER A 261 17.42 -30.32 -25.09
N ILE A 262 16.69 -29.32 -25.58
CA ILE A 262 17.21 -27.99 -25.92
C ILE A 262 16.62 -26.90 -25.03
N GLY A 263 15.84 -27.28 -24.02
CA GLY A 263 15.15 -26.36 -23.11
C GLY A 263 13.85 -25.76 -23.66
N LEU A 264 13.26 -26.29 -24.74
CA LEU A 264 11.88 -25.95 -25.16
C LEU A 264 10.89 -26.72 -24.29
N THR A 265 10.70 -26.25 -23.07
CA THR A 265 9.76 -26.86 -22.12
C THR A 265 8.31 -26.51 -22.48
N LYS A 266 7.37 -27.31 -21.96
CA LYS A 266 5.92 -27.04 -22.09
C LYS A 266 5.55 -25.63 -21.62
N GLN A 267 6.18 -25.15 -20.54
CA GLN A 267 5.91 -23.82 -19.98
C GLN A 267 6.39 -22.70 -20.91
N ILE A 268 7.58 -22.83 -21.49
CA ILE A 268 8.11 -21.83 -22.44
C ILE A 268 7.21 -21.78 -23.68
N ILE A 269 6.82 -22.93 -24.23
CA ILE A 269 5.92 -22.97 -25.38
C ILE A 269 4.57 -22.35 -25.02
N HIS A 270 4.02 -22.67 -23.86
CA HIS A 270 2.76 -22.12 -23.39
C HIS A 270 2.79 -20.58 -23.32
N GLU A 271 3.80 -20.01 -22.65
CA GLU A 271 3.91 -18.56 -22.49
C GLU A 271 4.25 -17.86 -23.81
N GLU A 272 5.29 -18.29 -24.52
CA GLU A 272 5.76 -17.61 -25.72
C GLU A 272 4.80 -17.74 -26.90
N PHE A 273 4.09 -18.87 -27.03
CA PHE A 273 3.09 -19.03 -28.10
C PHE A 273 1.93 -18.05 -27.92
N ILE A 274 1.43 -17.88 -26.69
CA ILE A 274 0.38 -16.89 -26.39
C ILE A 274 0.92 -15.48 -26.67
N THR A 275 2.13 -15.16 -26.20
CA THR A 275 2.78 -13.87 -26.45
C THR A 275 2.80 -13.52 -27.93
N HIS A 276 3.23 -14.45 -28.80
CA HIS A 276 3.40 -14.21 -30.23
C HIS A 276 2.06 -14.27 -31.01
N ILE A 277 1.05 -14.98 -30.51
CA ILE A 277 -0.32 -14.91 -31.05
C ILE A 277 -0.97 -13.55 -30.80
N LEU A 278 -0.64 -12.91 -29.67
CA LEU A 278 -1.18 -11.60 -29.33
C LEU A 278 -0.61 -10.48 -30.22
N ASP A 279 0.57 -10.64 -30.80
CA ASP A 279 1.23 -9.60 -31.63
C ASP A 279 0.41 -9.03 -32.81
N PRO A 280 -0.22 -9.83 -33.68
CA PRO A 280 -1.09 -9.29 -34.72
C PRO A 280 -2.27 -8.49 -34.16
N ILE A 281 -2.81 -8.91 -33.01
CA ILE A 281 -3.87 -8.19 -32.31
C ILE A 281 -3.32 -6.88 -31.74
N ARG A 282 -2.14 -6.91 -31.11
CA ARG A 282 -1.41 -5.74 -30.60
C ARG A 282 -1.26 -4.66 -31.66
N LYS A 283 -0.80 -5.04 -32.86
CA LYS A 283 -0.62 -4.11 -33.99
C LYS A 283 -1.93 -3.48 -34.44
N LYS A 284 -3.00 -4.28 -34.58
CA LYS A 284 -4.32 -3.77 -35.00
C LYS A 284 -4.94 -2.85 -33.94
N ILE A 285 -4.85 -3.21 -32.66
CA ILE A 285 -5.37 -2.38 -31.55
C ILE A 285 -4.60 -1.06 -31.46
N ASN A 286 -3.27 -1.07 -31.56
CA ASN A 286 -2.47 0.16 -31.48
C ASN A 286 -2.84 1.19 -32.56
N SER A 287 -3.13 0.74 -33.78
CA SER A 287 -3.62 1.65 -34.83
C SER A 287 -4.97 2.29 -34.48
N THR A 288 -5.82 1.58 -33.75
CA THR A 288 -7.17 2.04 -33.36
C THR A 288 -7.17 2.88 -32.08
N LEU A 289 -6.26 2.60 -31.13
CA LEU A 289 -6.20 3.28 -29.82
C LEU A 289 -5.88 4.78 -29.95
N LEU A 290 -5.11 5.17 -30.97
CA LEU A 290 -4.63 6.54 -31.16
C LEU A 290 -5.65 7.48 -31.82
N GLN A 291 -6.75 6.95 -32.39
CA GLN A 291 -7.63 7.70 -33.30
C GLN A 291 -9.08 7.90 -32.80
N ASN A 292 -9.41 7.40 -31.61
CA ASN A 292 -10.81 7.30 -31.16
C ASN A 292 -11.25 8.41 -30.19
N ASP A 293 -12.57 8.63 -30.16
CA ASP A 293 -13.24 9.44 -29.15
C ASP A 293 -13.13 8.81 -27.75
N ILE A 294 -13.30 9.63 -26.70
CA ILE A 294 -13.10 9.21 -25.31
C ILE A 294 -13.96 7.99 -24.95
N LYS A 295 -15.23 7.92 -25.39
CA LYS A 295 -16.11 6.79 -25.01
C LYS A 295 -15.64 5.48 -25.64
N THR A 296 -15.27 5.51 -26.92
CA THR A 296 -14.74 4.32 -27.62
C THR A 296 -13.39 3.90 -27.03
N PHE A 297 -12.54 4.86 -26.66
CA PHE A 297 -11.28 4.60 -25.97
C PHE A 297 -11.48 3.87 -24.63
N ILE A 298 -12.39 4.34 -23.77
CA ILE A 298 -12.68 3.71 -22.47
C ILE A 298 -13.26 2.29 -22.66
N ALA A 299 -14.17 2.13 -23.63
CA ALA A 299 -14.72 0.81 -23.95
C ALA A 299 -13.63 -0.17 -24.42
N LEU A 300 -12.69 0.32 -25.23
CA LEU A 300 -11.57 -0.47 -25.74
C LEU A 300 -10.62 -0.89 -24.62
N VAL A 301 -10.23 0.04 -23.73
CA VAL A 301 -9.41 -0.28 -22.54
C VAL A 301 -10.12 -1.31 -21.64
N SER A 302 -11.43 -1.15 -21.42
CA SER A 302 -12.23 -2.12 -20.64
C SER A 302 -12.22 -3.52 -21.27
N GLN A 303 -12.31 -3.61 -22.60
CA GLN A 303 -12.24 -4.88 -23.32
C GLN A 303 -10.83 -5.50 -23.29
N ILE A 304 -9.77 -4.70 -23.37
CA ILE A 304 -8.39 -5.16 -23.17
C ILE A 304 -8.24 -5.79 -21.78
N ILE A 305 -8.66 -5.06 -20.73
CA ILE A 305 -8.60 -5.54 -19.33
C ILE A 305 -9.35 -6.87 -19.18
N THR A 306 -10.58 -6.93 -19.68
CA THR A 306 -11.42 -8.14 -19.59
C THR A 306 -10.77 -9.32 -20.32
N THR A 307 -10.16 -9.07 -21.46
CA THR A 307 -9.50 -10.10 -22.26
C THR A 307 -8.25 -10.63 -21.58
N ASP A 308 -7.40 -9.75 -21.06
CA ASP A 308 -6.19 -10.16 -20.35
C ASP A 308 -6.55 -10.94 -19.08
N LYS A 309 -7.58 -10.53 -18.33
CA LYS A 309 -8.11 -11.32 -17.22
C LYS A 309 -8.60 -12.69 -17.66
N ASN A 310 -9.29 -12.76 -18.80
CA ASN A 310 -9.77 -14.03 -19.35
C ASN A 310 -8.59 -14.94 -19.74
N ILE A 311 -7.56 -14.39 -20.37
CA ILE A 311 -6.38 -15.14 -20.78
C ILE A 311 -5.61 -15.65 -19.54
N ALA A 312 -5.46 -14.82 -18.51
CA ALA A 312 -4.83 -15.20 -17.25
C ALA A 312 -5.62 -16.29 -16.51
N SER A 313 -6.95 -16.21 -16.46
CA SER A 313 -7.78 -17.15 -15.70
C SER A 313 -8.08 -18.46 -16.44
N GLN A 314 -8.33 -18.43 -17.76
CA GLN A 314 -8.66 -19.63 -18.54
C GLN A 314 -7.42 -20.40 -19.00
N TYR A 315 -6.36 -19.68 -19.38
CA TYR A 315 -5.14 -20.28 -19.91
C TYR A 315 -3.97 -20.17 -18.94
N PHE A 316 -4.11 -19.63 -17.73
CA PHE A 316 -3.01 -19.50 -16.76
C PHE A 316 -1.79 -18.77 -17.32
N TYR A 317 -2.00 -17.85 -18.27
CA TYR A 317 -0.93 -17.07 -18.89
C TYR A 317 -0.47 -15.96 -17.95
N ARG A 318 0.85 -15.89 -17.74
CA ARG A 318 1.51 -14.91 -16.85
C ARG A 318 2.42 -13.93 -17.60
N GLY A 319 2.50 -14.05 -18.93
CA GLY A 319 3.32 -13.16 -19.74
C GLY A 319 2.69 -11.78 -19.94
N LYS A 320 3.35 -10.94 -20.74
CA LYS A 320 2.83 -9.60 -21.07
C LYS A 320 1.59 -9.74 -21.96
N GLY A 321 0.43 -9.31 -21.47
CA GLY A 321 -0.83 -9.37 -22.23
C GLY A 321 -0.97 -8.27 -23.29
N LEU A 322 -2.21 -7.88 -23.57
CA LEU A 322 -2.55 -6.71 -24.39
C LEU A 322 -2.49 -5.41 -23.57
N ILE A 323 -2.51 -5.52 -22.24
CA ILE A 323 -2.46 -4.38 -21.32
C ILE A 323 -1.17 -3.55 -21.49
N SER A 324 -0.08 -4.18 -21.93
CA SER A 324 1.21 -3.52 -22.19
C SER A 324 1.18 -2.56 -23.39
N LEU A 325 0.10 -2.56 -24.18
CA LEU A 325 -0.11 -1.59 -25.27
C LEU A 325 -0.52 -0.22 -24.76
N VAL A 326 -1.16 -0.18 -23.59
CA VAL A 326 -1.77 1.05 -23.08
C VAL A 326 -0.67 1.88 -22.43
N SER A 327 -0.35 3.02 -23.04
CA SER A 327 0.66 3.94 -22.52
C SER A 327 0.23 4.57 -21.21
N ASP A 328 1.20 5.08 -20.44
CA ASP A 328 0.93 5.83 -19.20
C ASP A 328 0.00 7.02 -19.43
N GLU A 329 0.12 7.71 -20.57
CA GLU A 329 -0.78 8.81 -20.93
C GLU A 329 -2.23 8.33 -21.12
N SER A 330 -2.41 7.21 -21.81
CA SER A 330 -3.70 6.58 -22.00
C SER A 330 -4.31 6.12 -20.67
N TRP A 331 -3.51 5.56 -19.77
CA TRP A 331 -3.95 5.19 -18.42
C TRP A 331 -4.38 6.38 -17.59
N ASN A 332 -3.64 7.49 -17.64
CA ASN A 332 -4.02 8.70 -16.92
C ASN A 332 -5.34 9.27 -17.48
N LYS A 333 -5.56 9.24 -18.81
CA LYS A 333 -6.83 9.64 -19.42
C LYS A 333 -8.00 8.75 -18.96
N TRP A 334 -7.79 7.43 -18.93
CA TRP A 334 -8.79 6.48 -18.43
C TRP A 334 -9.12 6.73 -16.95
N LEU A 335 -8.11 6.87 -16.10
CA LEU A 335 -8.27 7.16 -14.68
C LEU A 335 -9.07 8.44 -14.44
N GLN A 336 -8.74 9.53 -15.14
CA GLN A 336 -9.44 10.80 -15.00
C GLN A 336 -10.91 10.70 -15.42
N TYR A 337 -11.21 9.95 -16.48
CA TYR A 337 -12.58 9.68 -16.88
C TYR A 337 -13.36 8.94 -15.78
N GLU A 338 -12.79 7.88 -15.21
CA GLU A 338 -13.45 7.10 -14.15
C GLU A 338 -13.68 7.90 -12.86
N ILE A 339 -12.74 8.77 -12.50
CA ILE A 339 -12.89 9.70 -11.37
C ILE A 339 -14.04 10.66 -11.64
N LEU A 340 -14.07 11.30 -12.81
CA LEU A 340 -15.15 12.23 -13.17
C LEU A 340 -16.51 11.54 -13.28
N ALA A 341 -16.55 10.31 -13.81
CA ALA A 341 -17.77 9.51 -13.92
C ALA A 341 -18.31 9.09 -12.55
N SER A 342 -17.43 8.73 -11.61
CA SER A 342 -17.78 8.37 -10.24
C SER A 342 -18.24 9.61 -9.46
N LYS A 343 -17.50 10.73 -9.59
CA LYS A 343 -17.85 12.01 -8.98
C LYS A 343 -19.19 12.55 -9.48
N LYS A 344 -19.48 12.47 -10.78
CA LYS A 344 -20.78 12.87 -11.32
C LYS A 344 -21.95 12.04 -10.77
N GLN A 345 -21.74 10.74 -10.58
CA GLN A 345 -22.75 9.87 -9.96
C GLN A 345 -22.93 10.21 -8.48
N TYR A 346 -21.84 10.51 -7.78
CA TYR A 346 -21.87 11.00 -6.40
C TYR A 346 -22.64 12.32 -6.29
N GLU A 347 -22.33 13.31 -7.13
CA GLU A 347 -23.03 14.60 -7.17
C GLU A 347 -24.53 14.45 -7.44
N ALA A 348 -24.94 13.47 -8.25
CA ALA A 348 -26.35 13.20 -8.46
C ALA A 348 -27.06 12.73 -7.17
N ILE A 349 -26.37 11.94 -6.33
CA ILE A 349 -26.88 11.42 -5.06
C ILE A 349 -26.91 12.53 -3.99
N THR A 350 -25.99 13.49 -4.03
CA THR A 350 -25.86 14.56 -3.03
C THR A 350 -26.39 15.93 -3.49
N SER A 351 -26.96 16.00 -4.70
CA SER A 351 -27.37 17.26 -5.35
C SER A 351 -28.41 18.07 -4.59
N SER A 352 -29.27 17.40 -3.80
CA SER A 352 -30.35 18.02 -3.05
C SER A 352 -30.23 17.65 -1.58
N GLN A 353 -30.48 18.64 -0.71
CA GLN A 353 -30.50 18.45 0.74
C GLN A 353 -31.60 17.45 1.17
N LYS A 354 -32.69 17.35 0.40
CA LYS A 354 -33.81 16.44 0.68
C LYS A 354 -33.49 14.97 0.42
N GLU A 355 -32.40 14.69 -0.30
CA GLU A 355 -31.96 13.31 -0.58
C GLU A 355 -31.22 12.66 0.61
N LEU A 356 -30.82 13.45 1.62
CA LEU A 356 -30.01 12.98 2.75
C LEU A 356 -30.53 11.65 3.35
N PRO A 357 -31.83 11.47 3.68
CA PRO A 357 -32.32 10.24 4.30
C PRO A 357 -32.14 8.97 3.43
N HIS A 358 -32.12 9.11 2.11
CA HIS A 358 -31.98 7.99 1.16
C HIS A 358 -30.57 7.89 0.56
N SER A 359 -29.72 8.87 0.84
CA SER A 359 -28.41 9.01 0.22
C SER A 359 -27.46 7.85 0.56
N ALA A 360 -27.54 7.28 1.76
CA ALA A 360 -26.65 6.20 2.22
C ALA A 360 -26.75 4.96 1.33
N GLN A 361 -27.98 4.52 1.04
CA GLN A 361 -28.23 3.34 0.21
C GLN A 361 -27.74 3.55 -1.22
N ASN A 362 -27.97 4.76 -1.77
CA ASN A 362 -27.52 5.10 -3.11
C ASN A 362 -25.99 5.20 -3.19
N PHE A 363 -25.35 5.76 -2.16
CA PHE A 363 -23.89 5.82 -2.06
C PHE A 363 -23.27 4.42 -1.93
N CYS A 364 -23.83 3.54 -1.09
CA CYS A 364 -23.40 2.15 -0.99
C CYS A 364 -23.53 1.40 -2.32
N LYS A 365 -24.60 1.65 -3.08
CA LYS A 365 -24.78 1.11 -4.44
C LYS A 365 -23.74 1.65 -5.41
N LEU A 366 -23.38 2.94 -5.32
CA LEU A 366 -22.32 3.53 -6.12
C LEU A 366 -20.97 2.88 -5.84
N LEU A 367 -20.58 2.76 -4.56
CA LEU A 367 -19.32 2.10 -4.18
C LEU A 367 -19.24 0.67 -4.69
N LYS A 368 -20.34 -0.10 -4.55
CA LYS A 368 -20.41 -1.46 -5.08
C LYS A 368 -20.30 -1.49 -6.61
N LYS A 369 -21.03 -0.62 -7.31
CA LYS A 369 -20.99 -0.54 -8.78
C LYS A 369 -19.61 -0.20 -9.31
N VAL A 370 -18.92 0.74 -8.68
CA VAL A 370 -17.54 1.12 -9.02
C VAL A 370 -16.59 -0.03 -8.74
N TYR A 371 -16.74 -0.72 -7.61
CA TYR A 371 -15.96 -1.92 -7.29
C TYR A 371 -16.14 -3.01 -8.35
N ASP A 372 -17.37 -3.37 -8.67
CA ASP A 372 -17.68 -4.41 -9.65
C ASP A 372 -17.13 -4.06 -11.06
N TYR A 373 -17.12 -2.78 -11.43
CA TYR A 373 -16.55 -2.31 -12.69
C TYR A 373 -15.00 -2.37 -12.71
N LEU A 374 -14.35 -2.04 -11.59
CA LEU A 374 -12.88 -2.02 -11.49
C LEU A 374 -12.27 -3.37 -11.07
N GLU A 375 -13.07 -4.33 -10.61
CA GLU A 375 -12.63 -5.67 -10.20
C GLU A 375 -11.77 -6.37 -11.29
N PRO A 376 -12.13 -6.33 -12.58
CA PRO A 376 -11.30 -6.91 -13.63
C PRO A 376 -9.94 -6.24 -13.76
N PHE A 377 -9.87 -4.93 -13.57
CA PHE A 377 -8.63 -4.15 -13.61
C PHE A 377 -7.72 -4.46 -12.41
N TYR A 378 -8.30 -4.56 -11.22
CA TYR A 378 -7.54 -4.91 -10.03
C TYR A 378 -7.00 -6.35 -10.07
N GLY A 379 -7.71 -7.27 -10.73
CA GLY A 379 -7.29 -8.65 -10.92
C GLY A 379 -6.12 -8.87 -11.88
N LEU A 380 -5.64 -7.84 -12.59
CA LEU A 380 -4.51 -7.97 -13.52
C LEU A 380 -3.17 -8.06 -12.77
N GLU A 381 -2.41 -9.13 -12.98
CA GLU A 381 -1.05 -9.31 -12.44
C GLU A 381 0.00 -8.56 -13.28
N TYR A 382 -0.10 -7.22 -13.35
CA TYR A 382 0.88 -6.38 -14.05
C TYR A 382 1.40 -5.27 -13.13
N THR A 383 2.67 -5.40 -12.71
CA THR A 383 3.28 -4.58 -11.65
C THR A 383 3.34 -3.10 -11.97
N GLU A 384 3.51 -2.73 -13.24
CA GLU A 384 3.53 -1.34 -13.69
C GLU A 384 2.20 -0.61 -13.42
N LEU A 385 1.08 -1.35 -13.32
CA LEU A 385 -0.24 -0.77 -13.00
C LEU A 385 -0.49 -0.60 -11.51
N ASN A 386 0.37 -1.11 -10.63
CA ASN A 386 0.16 -1.01 -9.18
C ASN A 386 -0.01 0.45 -8.74
N LYS A 387 0.74 1.37 -9.34
CA LYS A 387 0.58 2.81 -9.11
C LYS A 387 -0.81 3.32 -9.49
N LEU A 388 -1.38 2.84 -10.58
CA LEU A 388 -2.74 3.21 -11.03
C LEU A 388 -3.82 2.57 -10.15
N LYS A 389 -3.61 1.34 -9.68
CA LYS A 389 -4.50 0.69 -8.70
C LYS A 389 -4.54 1.46 -7.37
N LEU A 390 -3.40 1.95 -6.89
CA LEU A 390 -3.37 2.81 -5.71
C LEU A 390 -4.06 4.15 -5.96
N LYS A 391 -3.84 4.77 -7.14
CA LYS A 391 -4.50 6.03 -7.50
C LYS A 391 -6.02 5.88 -7.59
N THR A 392 -6.53 4.82 -8.22
CA THR A 392 -7.98 4.54 -8.28
C THR A 392 -8.56 4.33 -6.88
N CYS A 393 -7.87 3.60 -6.01
CA CYS A 393 -8.29 3.45 -4.62
C CYS A 393 -8.36 4.79 -3.89
N SER A 394 -7.31 5.61 -3.98
CA SER A 394 -7.22 6.90 -3.30
C SER A 394 -8.22 7.93 -3.83
N GLN A 395 -8.28 8.11 -5.15
CA GLN A 395 -9.04 9.19 -5.80
C GLN A 395 -10.52 8.86 -6.00
N ILE A 396 -10.91 7.58 -5.88
CA ILE A 396 -12.30 7.17 -5.98
C ILE A 396 -12.81 6.71 -4.63
N PHE A 397 -12.30 5.59 -4.10
CA PHE A 397 -12.89 5.00 -2.89
C PHE A 397 -12.64 5.85 -1.63
N LEU A 398 -11.39 6.25 -1.36
CA LEU A 398 -11.08 7.06 -0.18
C LEU A 398 -11.67 8.47 -0.30
N GLN A 399 -11.45 9.13 -1.44
CA GLN A 399 -11.94 10.48 -1.67
C GLN A 399 -13.47 10.57 -1.59
N LEU A 400 -14.22 9.70 -2.28
CA LEU A 400 -15.69 9.74 -2.23
C LEU A 400 -16.21 9.44 -0.84
N SER A 401 -15.58 8.54 -0.10
CA SER A 401 -15.98 8.23 1.29
C SER A 401 -15.77 9.43 2.20
N SER A 402 -14.63 10.11 2.10
CA SER A 402 -14.38 11.34 2.86
C SER A 402 -15.33 12.47 2.46
N GLU A 403 -15.54 12.69 1.16
CA GLU A 403 -16.48 13.71 0.67
C GLU A 403 -17.92 13.43 1.14
N TYR A 404 -18.32 12.16 1.20
CA TYR A 404 -19.65 11.77 1.69
C TYR A 404 -19.80 12.01 3.20
N LEU A 405 -18.77 11.72 4.00
CA LEU A 405 -18.76 12.07 5.42
C LEU A 405 -18.99 13.57 5.61
N ASP A 406 -18.23 14.41 4.89
CA ASP A 406 -18.37 15.86 4.94
C ASP A 406 -19.77 16.32 4.54
N TYR A 407 -20.35 15.72 3.49
CA TYR A 407 -21.72 15.99 3.05
C TYR A 407 -22.74 15.70 4.17
N VAL A 408 -22.67 14.53 4.82
CA VAL A 408 -23.62 14.15 5.88
C VAL A 408 -23.49 15.08 7.09
N MET A 409 -22.26 15.43 7.48
CA MET A 409 -22.03 16.30 8.64
C MET A 409 -22.55 17.72 8.40
N THR A 410 -22.37 18.26 7.19
CA THR A 410 -22.70 19.67 6.88
C THR A 410 -24.11 19.90 6.36
N THR A 411 -24.77 18.89 5.77
CA THR A 411 -26.07 19.07 5.11
C THR A 411 -27.22 19.18 6.11
N ASP A 412 -28.08 20.18 5.94
CA ASP A 412 -29.37 20.26 6.61
C ASP A 412 -30.49 19.99 5.60
N SER A 413 -31.21 18.89 5.80
CA SER A 413 -32.36 18.43 5.02
C SER A 413 -33.71 18.96 5.50
N LEU A 414 -33.77 19.73 6.59
CA LEU A 414 -35.02 20.26 7.14
C LEU A 414 -35.46 21.51 6.38
N ASP A 415 -36.77 21.76 6.33
CA ASP A 415 -37.30 23.00 5.79
C ASP A 415 -36.99 24.18 6.76
N GLU A 416 -37.07 25.43 6.25
CA GLU A 416 -36.76 26.64 7.04
C GLU A 416 -37.55 26.75 8.36
N LYS A 417 -38.74 26.13 8.42
CA LYS A 417 -39.56 26.02 9.62
C LYS A 417 -39.52 24.58 10.12
N HIS A 418 -38.67 24.32 11.10
CA HIS A 418 -38.56 23.02 11.77
C HIS A 418 -38.61 23.16 13.28
N THR A 419 -38.89 22.06 13.97
CA THR A 419 -38.90 21.99 15.43
C THR A 419 -37.59 21.44 15.98
N LYS A 420 -37.31 21.70 17.26
CA LYS A 420 -36.17 21.08 17.99
C LYS A 420 -36.19 19.55 17.94
N MET A 421 -37.37 18.95 17.78
CA MET A 421 -37.54 17.50 17.66
C MET A 421 -37.16 17.00 16.27
N ASP A 422 -37.49 17.75 15.22
CA ASP A 422 -37.07 17.43 13.86
C ASP A 422 -35.54 17.48 13.74
N GLU A 423 -34.89 18.46 14.38
CA GLU A 423 -33.43 18.54 14.42
C GLU A 423 -32.78 17.35 15.17
N LEU A 424 -33.44 16.85 16.23
CA LEU A 424 -32.99 15.63 16.93
C LEU A 424 -33.11 14.41 16.01
N PHE A 425 -34.26 14.23 15.37
CA PHE A 425 -34.50 13.10 14.47
C PHE A 425 -33.59 13.14 13.25
N GLN A 426 -33.33 14.32 12.68
CA GLN A 426 -32.33 14.46 11.62
C GLN A 426 -30.93 14.05 12.10
N THR A 427 -30.52 14.44 13.31
CA THR A 427 -29.21 14.07 13.86
C THR A 427 -29.11 12.54 14.07
N MET A 428 -30.20 11.91 14.51
CA MET A 428 -30.32 10.45 14.61
C MET A 428 -30.21 9.78 13.23
N THR A 429 -30.89 10.31 12.21
CA THR A 429 -30.79 9.81 10.83
C THR A 429 -29.36 9.98 10.27
N LYS A 430 -28.67 11.09 10.57
CA LYS A 430 -27.25 11.26 10.20
C LYS A 430 -26.36 10.18 10.81
N LEU A 431 -26.59 9.83 12.08
CA LEU A 431 -25.85 8.77 12.77
C LEU A 431 -26.05 7.40 12.09
N GLU A 432 -27.30 7.06 11.78
CA GLU A 432 -27.64 5.84 11.03
C GLU A 432 -26.97 5.81 9.64
N ILE A 433 -27.06 6.91 8.90
CA ILE A 433 -26.42 7.05 7.58
C ILE A 433 -24.91 6.79 7.66
N LEU A 434 -24.22 7.41 8.62
CA LEU A 434 -22.79 7.21 8.80
C LEU A 434 -22.47 5.77 9.16
N HIS A 435 -23.27 5.15 10.02
CA HIS A 435 -23.06 3.75 10.40
C HIS A 435 -23.20 2.80 9.20
N VAL A 436 -24.28 2.92 8.43
CA VAL A 436 -24.53 2.11 7.23
C VAL A 436 -23.36 2.22 6.24
N VAL A 437 -22.88 3.43 6.00
CA VAL A 437 -21.75 3.65 5.07
C VAL A 437 -20.43 3.17 5.66
N GLN A 438 -20.17 3.36 6.95
CA GLN A 438 -18.97 2.84 7.61
C GLN A 438 -18.92 1.30 7.51
N THR A 439 -20.03 0.62 7.79
CA THR A 439 -20.15 -0.83 7.65
C THR A 439 -19.85 -1.25 6.22
N LYS A 440 -20.36 -0.50 5.22
CA LYS A 440 -20.07 -0.80 3.82
C LYS A 440 -18.60 -0.61 3.45
N ILE A 441 -17.96 0.47 3.92
CA ILE A 441 -16.54 0.72 3.70
C ILE A 441 -15.72 -0.39 4.36
N TYR A 442 -16.10 -0.83 5.56
CA TYR A 442 -15.45 -1.93 6.25
C TYR A 442 -15.55 -3.24 5.44
N GLU A 443 -16.72 -3.62 4.94
CA GLU A 443 -16.88 -4.78 4.05
C GLU A 443 -15.99 -4.72 2.80
N ILE A 444 -15.89 -3.54 2.18
CA ILE A 444 -15.04 -3.30 1.01
C ILE A 444 -13.57 -3.45 1.41
N SER A 445 -13.17 -2.92 2.57
CA SER A 445 -11.80 -3.00 3.06
C SER A 445 -11.29 -4.43 3.27
N GLN A 446 -12.19 -5.39 3.50
CA GLN A 446 -11.88 -6.81 3.68
C GLN A 446 -11.84 -7.60 2.36
N GLN A 447 -12.18 -7.00 1.22
CA GLN A 447 -12.08 -7.68 -0.07
C GLN A 447 -10.61 -7.92 -0.44
N PHE A 448 -10.33 -9.08 -1.05
CA PHE A 448 -8.98 -9.53 -1.41
C PHE A 448 -8.16 -8.45 -2.13
N ILE A 449 -8.77 -7.74 -3.08
CA ILE A 449 -8.14 -6.64 -3.83
C ILE A 449 -7.54 -5.58 -2.90
N PHE A 450 -8.30 -5.10 -1.92
CA PHE A 450 -7.86 -4.01 -1.05
C PHE A 450 -6.93 -4.50 0.06
N VAL A 451 -7.02 -5.78 0.44
CA VAL A 451 -6.01 -6.43 1.29
C VAL A 451 -4.66 -6.49 0.58
N GLU A 452 -4.64 -6.90 -0.69
CA GLU A 452 -3.40 -6.92 -1.50
C GLU A 452 -2.85 -5.51 -1.74
N LEU A 453 -3.71 -4.51 -2.00
CA LEU A 453 -3.26 -3.11 -2.08
C LEU A 453 -2.69 -2.61 -0.76
N THR A 454 -3.26 -3.03 0.37
CA THR A 454 -2.73 -2.69 1.71
C THR A 454 -1.34 -3.28 1.92
N LYS A 455 -1.12 -4.55 1.55
CA LYS A 455 0.22 -5.15 1.57
C LYS A 455 1.19 -4.37 0.70
N LEU A 456 0.77 -4.03 -0.52
CA LEU A 456 1.61 -3.27 -1.44
C LEU A 456 2.04 -1.91 -0.87
N VAL A 457 1.12 -1.16 -0.25
CA VAL A 457 1.46 0.11 0.41
C VAL A 457 2.43 -0.14 1.57
N ASN A 458 2.15 -1.13 2.41
CA ASN A 458 2.99 -1.48 3.56
C ASN A 458 4.41 -1.85 3.15
N GLU A 459 4.56 -2.64 2.09
CA GLU A 459 5.86 -3.00 1.50
C GLU A 459 6.57 -1.77 0.92
N SER A 460 5.85 -0.93 0.17
CA SER A 460 6.46 0.25 -0.48
C SER A 460 6.88 1.35 0.50
N GLU A 461 6.14 1.54 1.59
CA GLU A 461 6.37 2.62 2.57
C GLU A 461 7.02 2.12 3.86
N SER A 462 7.27 0.81 4.00
CA SER A 462 7.73 0.17 5.23
C SER A 462 6.83 0.48 6.44
N LYS A 463 5.52 0.52 6.22
CA LYS A 463 4.49 0.79 7.24
C LYS A 463 3.68 -0.46 7.58
N ARG A 464 2.82 -0.34 8.60
CA ARG A 464 1.95 -1.42 9.10
C ARG A 464 0.51 -0.96 9.21
N TYR A 465 -0.03 -0.46 8.10
CA TYR A 465 -1.46 -0.20 7.99
C TYR A 465 -2.23 -1.51 8.10
N VAL A 466 -3.31 -1.49 8.91
CA VAL A 466 -4.25 -2.62 8.98
C VAL A 466 -5.08 -2.68 7.70
N SER A 467 -5.46 -1.51 7.18
CA SER A 467 -6.14 -1.34 5.90
C SER A 467 -5.80 0.03 5.33
N ILE A 468 -5.75 0.15 4.01
CA ILE A 468 -5.73 1.46 3.32
C ILE A 468 -6.95 2.34 3.65
N PHE A 469 -8.05 1.75 4.14
CA PHE A 469 -9.25 2.47 4.57
C PHE A 469 -9.21 2.92 6.04
N GLN A 470 -8.15 2.61 6.78
CA GLN A 470 -8.08 2.82 8.23
C GLN A 470 -8.40 4.26 8.64
N ASP A 471 -7.85 5.25 7.93
CA ASP A 471 -8.09 6.66 8.26
C ASP A 471 -9.54 7.07 8.03
N VAL A 472 -10.15 6.65 6.90
CA VAL A 472 -11.56 6.92 6.60
C VAL A 472 -12.47 6.25 7.63
N LEU A 473 -12.24 4.97 7.94
CA LEU A 473 -13.01 4.23 8.94
C LEU A 473 -12.94 4.88 10.33
N ASN A 474 -11.76 5.38 10.71
CA ASN A 474 -11.55 6.12 11.94
C ASN A 474 -12.29 7.46 11.94
N SER A 475 -12.25 8.21 10.85
CA SER A 475 -12.98 9.49 10.73
C SER A 475 -14.49 9.29 10.89
N TYR A 476 -15.07 8.26 10.26
CA TYR A 476 -16.47 7.92 10.46
C TYR A 476 -16.77 7.57 11.93
N ARG A 477 -15.93 6.72 12.55
CA ARG A 477 -16.10 6.32 13.95
C ARG A 477 -16.09 7.53 14.89
N LEU A 478 -15.10 8.42 14.75
CA LEU A 478 -14.96 9.61 15.58
C LEU A 478 -16.15 10.57 15.41
N ASN A 479 -16.59 10.84 14.18
CA ASN A 479 -17.76 11.72 13.96
C ASN A 479 -19.06 11.12 14.55
N MET A 480 -19.20 9.79 14.55
CA MET A 480 -20.35 9.15 15.20
C MET A 480 -20.27 9.21 16.73
N GLU A 481 -19.13 8.83 17.31
CA GLU A 481 -18.94 8.71 18.77
C GLU A 481 -18.79 10.07 19.48
N ASP A 482 -18.10 11.03 18.85
CA ASP A 482 -17.75 12.32 19.48
C ASP A 482 -18.71 13.44 19.07
N ASP A 483 -19.10 13.55 17.79
CA ASP A 483 -19.91 14.68 17.34
C ASP A 483 -21.41 14.38 17.39
N LEU A 484 -21.87 13.35 16.67
CA LEU A 484 -23.30 13.06 16.53
C LEU A 484 -23.90 12.50 17.83
N GLN A 485 -23.23 11.56 18.50
CA GLN A 485 -23.69 11.01 19.78
C GLN A 485 -23.87 12.12 20.83
N ASN A 486 -22.88 13.01 20.98
CA ASN A 486 -22.97 14.11 21.94
C ASN A 486 -24.04 15.13 21.55
N SER A 487 -24.20 15.41 20.25
CA SER A 487 -25.29 16.25 19.73
C SER A 487 -26.67 15.67 20.07
N ILE A 488 -26.87 14.36 19.90
CA ILE A 488 -28.11 13.66 20.29
C ILE A 488 -28.36 13.81 21.80
N ILE A 489 -27.37 13.53 22.64
CA ILE A 489 -27.48 13.66 24.10
C ILE A 489 -27.87 15.08 24.50
N HIS A 490 -27.21 16.10 23.93
CA HIS A 490 -27.50 17.50 24.23
C HIS A 490 -28.90 17.94 23.78
N ARG A 491 -29.33 17.52 22.59
CA ARG A 491 -30.66 17.82 22.05
C ARG A 491 -31.75 17.12 22.88
N MET A 492 -31.56 15.86 23.25
CA MET A 492 -32.44 15.14 24.17
C MET A 492 -32.55 15.85 25.52
N GLN A 493 -31.42 16.23 26.12
CA GLN A 493 -31.39 16.96 27.39
C GLN A 493 -32.19 18.27 27.32
N LYS A 494 -32.10 19.01 26.22
CA LYS A 494 -32.85 20.25 26.02
C LYS A 494 -34.35 20.00 25.96
N LEU A 495 -34.79 18.99 25.21
CA LEU A 495 -36.20 18.62 25.11
C LEU A 495 -36.76 18.12 26.45
N ILE A 496 -35.99 17.32 27.20
CA ILE A 496 -36.35 16.83 28.54
C ILE A 496 -36.48 18.00 29.53
N LYS A 497 -35.54 18.95 29.52
CA LYS A 497 -35.63 20.13 30.39
C LYS A 497 -36.86 20.98 30.09
N ASP A 498 -37.20 21.14 28.81
CA ASP A 498 -38.38 21.88 28.39
C ASP A 498 -39.67 21.16 28.83
N SER A 499 -39.73 19.82 28.78
CA SER A 499 -40.91 19.05 29.22
C SER A 499 -41.10 19.01 30.73
N LEU A 500 -40.03 19.15 31.52
CA LEU A 500 -40.07 19.11 33.00
C LEU A 500 -40.32 20.48 33.66
N GLN A 501 -40.53 21.56 32.90
CA GLN A 501 -40.73 22.90 33.47
C GLN A 501 -41.94 23.01 34.40
N ASN A 502 -43.03 22.28 34.13
CA ASN A 502 -44.21 22.26 34.99
C ASN A 502 -43.95 21.41 36.25
N TYR A 503 -43.27 20.28 36.10
CA TYR A 503 -42.86 19.42 37.22
C TYR A 503 -41.98 20.16 38.23
N PHE A 504 -41.05 21.00 37.74
CA PHE A 504 -40.20 21.85 38.59
C PHE A 504 -40.99 22.81 39.49
N LYS A 505 -42.19 23.24 39.08
CA LYS A 505 -43.00 24.22 39.82
C LYS A 505 -43.87 23.59 40.90
N ILE A 506 -43.87 22.26 41.03
CA ILE A 506 -44.63 21.56 42.06
C ILE A 506 -44.08 21.93 43.44
N ASN A 507 -44.96 22.40 44.31
CA ASN A 507 -44.67 22.75 45.70
C ASN A 507 -45.49 21.93 46.71
N THR A 508 -46.25 20.94 46.23
CA THR A 508 -47.17 20.13 47.04
C THR A 508 -46.50 18.93 47.70
N TRP A 509 -45.17 18.76 47.58
CA TRP A 509 -44.39 17.63 48.11
C TRP A 509 -44.54 17.36 49.63
N ILE A 510 -44.97 18.36 50.41
CA ILE A 510 -45.21 18.23 51.87
C ILE A 510 -46.69 17.90 52.18
N ASN A 511 -47.60 18.27 51.26
CA ASN A 511 -49.04 18.17 51.44
C ASN A 511 -49.64 16.99 50.66
N THR A 512 -48.81 16.09 50.16
CA THR A 512 -49.25 14.87 49.48
C THR A 512 -49.92 13.96 50.52
N GLU A 513 -51.24 13.79 50.41
CA GLU A 513 -52.03 12.89 51.25
C GLU A 513 -52.49 11.67 50.44
N THR A 514 -52.54 10.52 51.08
CA THR A 514 -52.95 9.24 50.47
C THR A 514 -54.41 9.28 50.00
N SER A 515 -54.64 9.05 48.70
CA SER A 515 -55.86 8.38 48.23
C SER A 515 -55.67 6.87 48.40
N SER A 516 -56.53 6.26 49.21
CA SER A 516 -56.54 4.83 49.56
C SER A 516 -56.39 3.88 48.36
N GLU A 517 -55.48 2.91 48.50
CA GLU A 517 -55.43 1.58 47.85
C GLU A 517 -55.26 1.44 46.32
N GLU A 518 -55.07 2.50 45.54
CA GLU A 518 -54.71 2.37 44.12
C GLU A 518 -53.19 2.51 43.88
N SER A 519 -52.67 1.77 42.89
CA SER A 519 -51.27 1.88 42.46
C SER A 519 -50.88 3.35 42.26
N ILE A 520 -49.83 3.81 42.93
CA ILE A 520 -49.33 5.18 42.84
C ILE A 520 -49.03 5.47 41.36
N ALA A 521 -49.85 6.31 40.73
CA ALA A 521 -49.65 6.76 39.36
C ALA A 521 -48.62 7.89 39.32
N PRO A 522 -47.89 8.08 38.20
CA PRO A 522 -46.98 9.20 38.08
C PRO A 522 -47.72 10.54 38.10
N THR A 523 -47.07 11.56 38.66
CA THR A 523 -47.61 12.92 38.77
C THR A 523 -47.97 13.48 37.40
N ALA A 524 -49.14 14.13 37.26
CA ALA A 524 -49.67 14.56 35.96
C ALA A 524 -48.69 15.44 35.16
N GLU A 525 -47.93 16.30 35.85
CA GLU A 525 -46.94 17.21 35.27
C GLU A 525 -45.70 16.50 34.71
N VAL A 526 -45.44 15.23 35.09
CA VAL A 526 -44.31 14.42 34.56
C VAL A 526 -44.70 13.58 33.34
N VAL A 527 -46.01 13.34 33.13
CA VAL A 527 -46.54 12.50 32.04
C VAL A 527 -46.12 12.99 30.66
N ASN A 528 -46.03 14.31 30.45
CA ASN A 528 -45.54 14.88 29.20
C ASN A 528 -44.08 14.48 28.92
N CYS A 529 -43.23 14.48 29.94
CA CYS A 529 -41.84 14.03 29.81
C CYS A 529 -41.76 12.54 29.52
N ILE A 530 -42.55 11.70 30.20
CA ILE A 530 -42.62 10.26 29.95
C ILE A 530 -43.02 9.99 28.49
N THR A 531 -44.05 10.68 28.00
CA THR A 531 -44.56 10.50 26.63
C THR A 531 -43.54 10.96 25.59
N LEU A 532 -42.86 12.07 25.84
CA LEU A 532 -41.75 12.56 25.01
C LEU A 532 -40.61 11.53 24.94
N LEU A 533 -40.15 11.02 26.09
CA LEU A 533 -39.06 10.04 26.16
C LEU A 533 -39.42 8.75 25.43
N LYS A 534 -40.61 8.18 25.68
CA LYS A 534 -41.07 6.98 24.97
C LYS A 534 -41.05 7.16 23.45
N ARG A 535 -41.47 8.33 22.95
CA ARG A 535 -41.43 8.65 21.52
C ARG A 535 -40.01 8.78 20.99
N VAL A 536 -39.13 9.50 21.69
CA VAL A 536 -37.74 9.71 21.28
C VAL A 536 -36.98 8.38 21.26
N ILE A 537 -37.12 7.58 22.32
CA ILE A 537 -36.43 6.31 22.50
C ILE A 537 -36.97 5.27 21.55
N SER A 538 -38.28 5.20 21.31
CA SER A 538 -38.85 4.32 20.29
C SER A 538 -38.31 4.62 18.89
N ASN A 539 -38.04 5.89 18.56
CA ASN A 539 -37.42 6.24 17.29
C ASN A 539 -35.93 5.84 17.30
N PHE A 540 -35.21 6.16 18.36
CA PHE A 540 -33.79 5.85 18.52
C PHE A 540 -33.47 4.34 18.57
N ASP A 541 -34.39 3.52 19.07
CA ASP A 541 -34.27 2.06 19.08
C ASP A 541 -34.65 1.44 17.72
N SER A 542 -35.27 2.21 16.82
CA SER A 542 -35.68 1.72 15.49
C SER A 542 -34.64 1.95 14.39
N ILE A 543 -33.64 2.80 14.63
CA ILE A 543 -32.57 3.10 13.68
C ILE A 543 -31.42 2.09 13.76
N GLU A 544 -30.75 1.84 12.64
CA GLU A 544 -29.60 0.93 12.58
C GLU A 544 -28.32 1.66 13.05
N ILE A 545 -27.93 1.45 14.31
CA ILE A 545 -26.72 2.04 14.91
C ILE A 545 -25.94 1.02 15.76
N PRO A 546 -24.64 1.26 16.04
CA PRO A 546 -23.87 0.43 16.95
C PRO A 546 -24.52 0.37 18.35
N TYR A 547 -24.56 -0.84 18.92
CA TYR A 547 -25.16 -1.07 20.23
C TYR A 547 -24.48 -0.25 21.33
N GLU A 548 -23.16 -0.08 21.23
CA GLU A 548 -22.35 0.69 22.17
C GLU A 548 -22.78 2.17 22.20
N ILE A 549 -23.07 2.75 21.03
CA ILE A 549 -23.54 4.14 20.92
C ILE A 549 -24.96 4.25 21.48
N ASN A 550 -25.85 3.31 21.14
CA ASN A 550 -27.22 3.30 21.67
C ASN A 550 -27.21 3.29 23.21
N LEU A 551 -26.45 2.36 23.80
CA LEU A 551 -26.30 2.25 25.25
C LEU A 551 -25.71 3.50 25.88
N ASN A 552 -24.65 4.07 25.28
CA ASN A 552 -24.01 5.23 25.86
C ASN A 552 -24.93 6.47 25.86
N VAL A 553 -25.71 6.69 24.79
CA VAL A 553 -26.73 7.76 24.76
C VAL A 553 -27.75 7.58 25.88
N LYS A 554 -28.28 6.36 26.05
CA LYS A 554 -29.22 6.04 27.13
C LYS A 554 -28.59 6.25 28.51
N ASN A 555 -27.36 5.78 28.71
CA ASN A 555 -26.58 5.93 29.95
C ASN A 555 -26.34 7.40 30.33
N GLN A 556 -25.92 8.22 29.36
CA GLN A 556 -25.74 9.65 29.59
C GLN A 556 -27.08 10.35 29.87
N THR A 557 -28.16 9.91 29.22
CA THR A 557 -29.51 10.43 29.51
C THR A 557 -29.94 10.12 30.94
N VAL A 558 -29.69 8.90 31.45
CA VAL A 558 -29.91 8.52 32.85
C VAL A 558 -29.12 9.43 33.80
N ASN A 559 -27.83 9.65 33.54
CA ASN A 559 -27.00 10.54 34.36
C ASN A 559 -27.58 11.96 34.42
N ARG A 560 -28.02 12.52 33.27
CA ARG A 560 -28.60 13.86 33.20
C ARG A 560 -29.95 13.97 33.91
N LEU A 561 -30.79 12.93 33.80
CA LEU A 561 -32.08 12.86 34.50
C LEU A 561 -31.87 12.74 36.01
N THR A 562 -31.01 11.83 36.45
CA THR A 562 -30.67 11.64 37.87
C THR A 562 -30.19 12.95 38.49
N ASN A 563 -29.24 13.63 37.85
CA ASN A 563 -28.75 14.92 38.32
C ASN A 563 -29.85 16.01 38.34
N TYR A 564 -30.79 15.99 37.39
CA TYR A 564 -31.93 16.92 37.41
C TYR A 564 -32.85 16.66 38.61
N PHE A 565 -33.21 15.40 38.86
CA PHE A 565 -34.07 15.02 39.99
C PHE A 565 -33.40 15.33 41.34
N ILE A 566 -32.09 15.10 41.48
CA ILE A 566 -31.32 15.48 42.67
C ILE A 566 -31.29 17.00 42.82
N GLU A 567 -30.66 17.72 41.89
CA GLU A 567 -30.34 19.14 42.08
C GLU A 567 -31.55 20.06 41.98
N SER A 568 -32.52 19.73 41.12
CA SER A 568 -33.64 20.62 40.80
C SER A 568 -34.92 20.30 41.55
N ILE A 569 -35.07 19.08 42.11
CA ILE A 569 -36.29 18.67 42.81
C ILE A 569 -35.98 18.30 44.26
N LEU A 570 -35.19 17.24 44.48
CA LEU A 570 -34.87 16.73 45.82
C LEU A 570 -34.17 17.80 46.67
N LYS A 571 -33.22 18.52 46.07
CA LYS A 571 -32.40 19.48 46.81
C LYS A 571 -33.13 20.76 47.21
N LEU A 572 -34.19 21.12 46.48
CA LEU A 572 -34.89 22.40 46.61
C LEU A 572 -36.22 22.31 47.35
N ASN A 573 -36.75 21.11 47.56
CA ASN A 573 -38.05 20.89 48.19
C ASN A 573 -37.91 20.18 49.54
N LYS A 574 -38.99 20.23 50.32
CA LYS A 574 -39.17 19.38 51.49
C LYS A 574 -40.20 18.31 51.20
N PHE A 575 -40.02 17.13 51.77
CA PHE A 575 -40.86 15.97 51.48
C PHE A 575 -41.43 15.40 52.77
N ASN A 576 -42.70 14.99 52.73
CA ASN A 576 -43.26 14.04 53.69
C ASN A 576 -43.07 12.60 53.16
N GLU A 577 -43.48 11.57 53.91
CA GLU A 577 -43.29 10.16 53.52
C GLU A 577 -43.89 9.85 52.13
N GLN A 578 -45.13 10.28 51.90
CA GLN A 578 -45.86 10.01 50.67
C GLN A 578 -45.30 10.80 49.47
N GLY A 579 -44.88 12.04 49.68
CA GLY A 579 -44.24 12.88 48.68
C GLY A 579 -42.89 12.32 48.24
N LEU A 580 -42.12 11.71 49.17
CA LEU A 580 -40.88 11.02 48.83
C LEU A 580 -41.14 9.73 48.03
N CYS A 581 -42.18 8.97 48.39
CA CYS A 581 -42.61 7.80 47.60
C CYS A 581 -43.11 8.19 46.20
N GLN A 582 -43.86 9.28 46.06
CA GLN A 582 -44.30 9.81 44.77
C GLN A 582 -43.10 10.26 43.92
N PHE A 583 -42.14 10.96 44.52
CA PHE A 583 -40.92 11.41 43.86
C PHE A 583 -40.11 10.22 43.28
N GLU A 584 -39.96 9.14 44.05
CA GLU A 584 -39.32 7.91 43.59
C GLU A 584 -40.11 7.22 42.48
N THR A 585 -41.44 7.18 42.59
CA THR A 585 -42.32 6.61 41.56
C THR A 585 -42.21 7.38 40.25
N ASP A 586 -42.23 8.71 40.31
CA ASP A 586 -42.07 9.57 39.14
C ASP A 586 -40.71 9.36 38.47
N PHE A 587 -39.64 9.31 39.27
CA PHE A 587 -38.29 9.07 38.78
C PHE A 587 -38.17 7.72 38.08
N ASN A 588 -38.58 6.64 38.73
CA ASN A 588 -38.53 5.30 38.16
C ASN A 588 -39.34 5.22 36.87
N THR A 589 -40.54 5.79 36.83
CA THR A 589 -41.37 5.81 35.61
C THR A 589 -40.70 6.59 34.46
N VAL A 590 -39.98 7.66 34.76
CA VAL A 590 -39.20 8.43 33.78
C VAL A 590 -38.00 7.64 33.27
N ILE A 591 -37.31 6.90 34.15
CA ILE A 591 -36.19 6.03 33.78
C ILE A 591 -36.67 4.83 32.95
N ASP A 592 -37.79 4.20 33.32
CA ASP A 592 -38.40 3.10 32.58
C ASP A 592 -38.77 3.51 31.14
N ALA A 593 -39.10 4.79 30.92
CA ALA A 593 -39.35 5.34 29.59
C ALA A 593 -38.13 5.30 28.65
N LEU A 594 -36.92 5.09 29.18
CA LEU A 594 -35.68 4.92 28.41
C LEU A 594 -35.49 3.51 27.85
N ASN A 595 -36.33 2.54 28.24
CA ASN A 595 -36.29 1.16 27.75
C ASN A 595 -34.86 0.58 27.83
N LEU A 596 -34.31 0.59 29.04
CA LEU A 596 -32.96 0.10 29.33
C LEU A 596 -32.96 -1.43 29.39
N PRO A 597 -31.86 -2.12 29.00
CA PRO A 597 -31.77 -3.58 29.13
C PRO A 597 -31.86 -4.06 30.58
N ASP A 598 -32.34 -5.28 30.80
CA ASP A 598 -32.57 -5.85 32.14
C ASP A 598 -31.33 -5.88 33.07
N ASN A 599 -30.13 -5.98 32.49
CA ASN A 599 -28.86 -6.00 33.23
C ASN A 599 -28.15 -4.64 33.28
N PHE A 600 -28.85 -3.56 32.94
CA PHE A 600 -28.26 -2.23 32.90
C PHE A 600 -28.00 -1.72 34.32
N SER A 601 -26.73 -1.51 34.65
CA SER A 601 -26.30 -0.90 35.92
C SER A 601 -25.68 0.46 35.65
N ASN A 602 -26.24 1.49 36.28
CA ASN A 602 -25.76 2.86 36.19
C ASN A 602 -25.40 3.38 37.58
N TYR A 603 -24.16 3.86 37.72
CA TYR A 603 -23.64 4.35 38.99
C TYR A 603 -24.49 5.46 39.59
N GLN A 604 -24.83 6.50 38.81
CA GLN A 604 -25.60 7.65 39.30
C GLN A 604 -27.01 7.25 39.76
N TYR A 605 -27.69 6.40 38.99
CA TYR A 605 -29.00 5.85 39.33
C TYR A 605 -28.96 5.05 40.64
N ASN A 606 -27.96 4.18 40.80
CA ASN A 606 -27.80 3.38 42.01
C ASN A 606 -27.47 4.25 43.23
N SER A 607 -26.54 5.21 43.10
CA SER A 607 -26.25 6.21 44.14
C SER A 607 -27.51 6.98 44.54
N PHE A 608 -28.35 7.37 43.58
CA PHE A 608 -29.61 8.05 43.87
C PHE A 608 -30.61 7.20 44.66
N ASN A 609 -30.76 5.92 44.31
CA ASN A 609 -31.61 4.99 45.07
C ASN A 609 -31.12 4.80 46.51
N GLU A 610 -29.80 4.79 46.71
CA GLU A 610 -29.21 4.77 48.06
C GLU A 610 -29.48 6.08 48.82
N ILE A 611 -29.45 7.24 48.15
CA ILE A 611 -29.82 8.53 48.77
C ILE A 611 -31.26 8.46 49.27
N LEU A 612 -32.19 7.99 48.44
CA LEU A 612 -33.59 7.83 48.83
C LEU A 612 -33.75 6.87 50.02
N THR A 613 -32.98 5.78 50.03
CA THR A 613 -32.95 4.81 51.14
C THR A 613 -32.50 5.46 52.46
N ILE A 614 -31.49 6.33 52.41
CA ILE A 614 -31.04 7.10 53.58
C ILE A 614 -32.13 8.09 54.02
N LEU A 615 -32.75 8.83 53.10
CA LEU A 615 -33.78 9.83 53.45
C LEU A 615 -35.00 9.20 54.13
N ARG A 616 -35.34 7.95 53.78
CA ARG A 616 -36.42 7.17 54.42
C ARG A 616 -36.15 6.81 55.89
N LEU A 617 -34.92 6.93 56.39
CA LEU A 617 -34.61 6.69 57.81
C LEU A 617 -35.41 7.60 58.76
N LYS A 618 -35.86 8.75 58.28
CA LYS A 618 -36.73 9.66 59.04
C LYS A 618 -38.05 9.00 59.48
N TYR A 619 -38.57 8.08 58.68
CA TYR A 619 -39.87 7.43 58.89
C TYR A 619 -39.76 6.08 59.60
N ASN A 620 -38.53 5.64 59.92
CA ASN A 620 -38.29 4.40 60.63
C ASN A 620 -37.81 4.69 62.06
N ASP A 621 -38.66 4.37 63.04
CA ASP A 621 -38.38 4.62 64.46
C ASP A 621 -37.12 3.89 64.97
N ASN A 622 -36.73 2.79 64.33
CA ASN A 622 -35.56 2.00 64.71
C ASN A 622 -34.22 2.60 64.21
N SER A 623 -34.24 3.63 63.36
CA SER A 623 -33.03 4.24 62.78
C SER A 623 -32.60 5.56 63.43
N GLN A 624 -33.19 5.96 64.57
CA GLN A 624 -32.88 7.22 65.24
C GLN A 624 -31.38 7.41 65.58
N LYS A 625 -30.65 6.31 65.83
CA LYS A 625 -29.19 6.33 66.09
C LYS A 625 -28.38 6.94 64.94
N PHE A 626 -28.83 6.78 63.70
CA PHE A 626 -28.15 7.28 62.50
C PHE A 626 -28.48 8.74 62.20
N THR A 627 -29.58 9.26 62.74
CA THR A 627 -30.02 10.65 62.57
C THR A 627 -29.49 11.60 63.66
N ASP A 628 -28.67 11.11 64.60
CA ASP A 628 -28.07 11.94 65.65
C ASP A 628 -27.01 12.90 65.07
N LYS A 629 -27.07 14.17 65.47
CA LYS A 629 -26.12 15.21 65.10
C LYS A 629 -24.66 14.84 65.41
N ASN A 630 -24.40 14.11 66.49
CA ASN A 630 -23.04 13.69 66.83
C ASN A 630 -22.54 12.61 65.87
N TYR A 631 -23.39 11.65 65.52
CA TYR A 631 -23.07 10.62 64.54
C TYR A 631 -22.75 11.22 63.17
N ILE A 632 -23.59 12.14 62.67
CA ILE A 632 -23.39 12.81 61.37
C ILE A 632 -22.09 13.65 61.33
N LYS A 633 -21.73 14.28 62.46
CA LYS A 633 -20.49 15.08 62.57
C LYS A 633 -19.22 14.25 62.62
N ASN A 634 -19.28 13.04 63.19
CA ASN A 634 -18.13 12.17 63.31
C ASN A 634 -17.66 11.65 61.95
N GLY A 635 -18.55 11.56 60.95
CA GLY A 635 -18.19 11.24 59.56
C GLY A 635 -17.80 9.78 59.32
N GLU A 636 -17.99 8.90 60.31
CA GLU A 636 -17.71 7.46 60.20
C GLU A 636 -19.02 6.70 59.93
N PHE A 637 -19.28 6.37 58.66
CA PHE A 637 -20.56 5.79 58.22
C PHE A 637 -20.52 4.28 57.94
N SER A 638 -19.50 3.56 58.39
CA SER A 638 -19.32 2.13 58.05
C SER A 638 -20.47 1.24 58.56
N ASP A 639 -21.02 1.55 59.73
CA ASP A 639 -22.15 0.83 60.33
C ASP A 639 -23.47 1.13 59.59
N LEU A 640 -23.68 2.37 59.14
CA LEU A 640 -24.81 2.74 58.28
C LEU A 640 -24.72 2.03 56.92
N LYS A 641 -23.54 2.06 56.29
CA LYS A 641 -23.30 1.38 55.00
C LYS A 641 -23.61 -0.10 55.07
N GLN A 642 -23.17 -0.77 56.13
CA GLN A 642 -23.47 -2.20 56.33
C GLN A 642 -24.95 -2.45 56.63
N THR A 643 -25.61 -1.59 57.39
CA THR A 643 -27.02 -1.78 57.80
C THR A 643 -27.99 -1.59 56.63
N LEU A 644 -27.70 -0.66 55.73
CA LEU A 644 -28.55 -0.34 54.57
C LEU A 644 -28.02 -0.90 53.25
N SER A 645 -26.93 -1.66 53.28
CA SER A 645 -26.24 -2.19 52.08
C SER A 645 -25.91 -1.10 51.07
N ILE A 646 -25.32 0.01 51.53
CA ILE A 646 -24.89 1.13 50.69
C ILE A 646 -23.50 0.80 50.12
N GLU A 647 -23.41 0.71 48.80
CA GLU A 647 -22.23 0.36 48.02
C GLU A 647 -21.73 1.51 47.13
N TYR A 648 -22.61 2.42 46.69
CA TYR A 648 -22.32 3.42 45.66
C TYR A 648 -22.09 4.85 46.19
N LEU A 649 -22.63 5.21 47.35
CA LEU A 649 -22.47 6.57 47.89
C LEU A 649 -21.13 6.84 48.57
N GLU A 650 -20.59 8.03 48.28
CA GLU A 650 -19.45 8.58 49.02
C GLU A 650 -19.87 9.11 50.40
N ASP A 651 -18.93 9.14 51.35
CA ASP A 651 -19.21 9.59 52.72
C ASP A 651 -19.71 11.05 52.78
N SER A 652 -19.30 11.88 51.82
CA SER A 652 -19.74 13.27 51.68
C SER A 652 -21.24 13.37 51.33
N GLU A 653 -21.71 12.50 50.43
CA GLU A 653 -23.10 12.44 49.98
C GLU A 653 -24.01 11.82 51.05
N ILE A 654 -23.51 10.81 51.77
CA ILE A 654 -24.19 10.24 52.95
C ILE A 654 -24.37 11.32 54.01
N GLN A 655 -23.33 12.11 54.28
CA GLN A 655 -23.39 13.19 55.25
C GLN A 655 -24.42 14.26 54.85
N ASP A 656 -24.46 14.69 53.57
CA ASP A 656 -25.47 15.64 53.07
C ASP A 656 -26.90 15.08 53.22
N ALA A 657 -27.11 13.82 52.84
CA ALA A 657 -28.41 13.15 52.95
C ALA A 657 -28.90 13.09 54.41
N LEU A 658 -28.03 12.73 55.35
CA LEU A 658 -28.38 12.72 56.78
C LEU A 658 -28.63 14.14 57.34
N TYR A 659 -27.84 15.14 56.92
CA TYR A 659 -28.09 16.53 57.30
C TYR A 659 -29.44 17.04 56.78
N ARG A 660 -29.90 16.60 55.60
CA ARG A 660 -31.23 16.94 55.10
C ARG A 660 -32.35 16.46 56.02
N ILE A 661 -32.20 15.27 56.62
CA ILE A 661 -33.12 14.76 57.63
C ILE A 661 -33.06 15.64 58.88
N LEU A 662 -31.85 15.91 59.40
CA LEU A 662 -31.66 16.70 60.63
C LEU A 662 -32.18 18.14 60.51
N LEU A 663 -32.06 18.76 59.34
CA LEU A 663 -32.49 20.13 59.06
C LEU A 663 -34.00 20.24 58.74
N ASN A 664 -34.77 19.16 58.95
CA ASN A 664 -36.21 19.09 58.65
C ASN A 664 -36.53 19.46 57.19
N ASN A 665 -35.71 18.99 56.25
CA ASN A 665 -36.08 18.96 54.83
C ASN A 665 -36.85 17.68 54.49
N ILE A 666 -36.76 16.65 55.33
CA ILE A 666 -37.62 15.47 55.33
C ILE A 666 -38.46 15.54 56.61
N ILE A 667 -39.79 15.62 56.47
CA ILE A 667 -40.73 15.98 57.55
C ILE A 667 -41.47 14.77 58.06
#